data_AF-A0A1T4QKA5-F1
#
_entry.id   AF-A0A1T4QKA5-F1
#
_cell.length_a   1.000
_cell.length_b   1.000
_cell.length_c   1.000
_cell.angle_alpha   90.00
_cell.angle_beta   90.00
_cell.angle_gamma   90.00
#
_symmetry.space_group_name_H-M   'P 1'
#
loop_
_entity.id
_entity.type
_entity.pdbx_description
1 polymer ?
#
loop_
_entity_poly.entity_id
_entity_poly.type
_entity_poly.pdbx_seq_one_letter_code
_entity_poly.pdbx_strand_id
1 'polypeptide(L)'
;MSMSMILPFVVGAGVLLVVMLGIFGLFKAFYVKVPQGTALIVNDLSATPKVRFTGGLIIPVLYKAELMQISLITLQVDRRGREGLICRDNMRADISVAFYLRVNETQQDVLRVAKAVGAERASDKAAVDELFNAKFSEALKTVGKKFEFTELFEKRQEFRDEIIKIIGNDLNGYVLEDVAIDYLEQTKKSELDPNNIMDSEGIKKITQITATQNVVTNELEQNEKLAITKKNVEAREATLALERQQAEAEARQQREIETIRAREEAETARVREEQRLVAEQARLESDEKIQIREQNVHREVEVAEQNRQRAVAIEEERVVRARELEKVTTDREVQLQAVERDKVVEVGKKDVANITRERIAIDKTVAIEEERIMEVRVVSEAEREKQARVLAAEAAAQEALVHKVKEAEAAETAARHRAVERTTLAQAELEAATREAEAKRVLADGVKAEQAAPGLADVQVREAEAQAIEKQGVAEARVIEAKAAARLVEGTNDARVLAERMAAEAEGTAKQGQANAASVEAVGSAEANVTVKKLTAEAEGLTRKFEAIDSLSVNARSHEEFRMSLETHLQQALASISAGKDVAKENAEVIASALRNANIDLVGGDGGLFEAFSKSLSLGKAVEGLAGKSPIVQDLMSRYLGVTAVEPAPAKLPGHGAGERVAPAIPDAGA
;
A
#
# COMPACT_ATOMS: atom_id res chain seq x y z
N MET A 1 -30.82 -20.36 105.78
CA MET A 1 -29.98 -19.15 105.97
C MET A 1 -30.93 -17.96 106.17
N SER A 2 -30.65 -17.02 107.07
CA SER A 2 -31.61 -15.95 107.40
C SER A 2 -31.65 -14.86 106.32
N MET A 3 -32.83 -14.23 106.15
CA MET A 3 -33.04 -13.11 105.22
C MET A 3 -32.01 -11.98 105.43
N SER A 4 -31.65 -11.73 106.70
CA SER A 4 -30.66 -10.73 107.12
C SER A 4 -29.24 -10.98 106.61
N MET A 5 -28.82 -12.24 106.41
CA MET A 5 -27.49 -12.54 105.86
C MET A 5 -27.47 -12.56 104.32
N ILE A 6 -28.63 -12.74 103.68
CA ILE A 6 -28.76 -12.79 102.22
C ILE A 6 -28.86 -11.37 101.63
N LEU A 7 -29.59 -10.47 102.31
CA LEU A 7 -29.88 -9.11 101.84
C LEU A 7 -28.64 -8.29 101.40
N PRO A 8 -27.53 -8.21 102.16
CA PRO A 8 -26.36 -7.41 101.73
C PRO A 8 -25.68 -7.99 100.48
N PHE A 9 -25.68 -9.32 100.29
CA PHE A 9 -25.16 -9.94 99.07
C PHE A 9 -26.06 -9.66 97.85
N VAL A 10 -27.39 -9.65 98.04
CA VAL A 10 -28.34 -9.29 96.97
C VAL A 10 -28.20 -7.81 96.57
N VAL A 11 -28.05 -6.91 97.55
CA VAL A 11 -27.81 -5.48 97.26
C VAL A 11 -26.45 -5.27 96.59
N GLY A 12 -25.39 -5.93 97.07
CA GLY A 12 -24.06 -5.88 96.45
C GLY A 12 -24.05 -6.40 95.01
N ALA A 13 -24.70 -7.54 94.76
CA ALA A 13 -24.87 -8.08 93.41
C ALA A 13 -25.70 -7.16 92.51
N GLY A 14 -26.76 -6.54 93.04
CA GLY A 14 -27.58 -5.57 92.31
C GLY A 14 -26.79 -4.32 91.91
N VAL A 15 -26.01 -3.74 92.82
CA VAL A 15 -25.13 -2.59 92.53
C VAL A 15 -24.05 -2.98 91.52
N LEU A 16 -23.41 -4.14 91.67
CA LEU A 16 -22.40 -4.63 90.73
C LEU A 16 -23.00 -4.87 89.33
N LEU A 17 -24.23 -5.37 89.24
CA LEU A 17 -24.96 -5.55 87.98
C LEU A 17 -25.32 -4.20 87.32
N VAL A 18 -25.73 -3.19 88.10
CA VAL A 18 -25.97 -1.82 87.59
C VAL A 18 -24.67 -1.19 87.09
N VAL A 19 -23.55 -1.35 87.80
CA VAL A 19 -22.23 -0.86 87.36
C VAL A 19 -21.77 -1.58 86.08
N MET A 20 -21.93 -2.91 86.00
CA MET A 20 -21.67 -3.69 84.78
C MET A 20 -22.50 -3.19 83.59
N LEU A 21 -23.80 -3.00 83.76
CA LEU A 21 -24.69 -2.49 82.70
C LEU A 21 -24.34 -1.04 82.33
N GLY A 22 -23.93 -0.21 83.28
CA GLY A 22 -23.43 1.14 83.04
C GLY A 22 -22.17 1.13 82.18
N ILE A 23 -21.18 0.28 82.51
CA ILE A 23 -19.95 0.11 81.72
C ILE A 23 -20.27 -0.43 80.32
N PHE A 24 -21.17 -1.41 80.19
CA PHE A 24 -21.59 -1.96 78.90
C PHE A 24 -22.32 -0.92 78.03
N GLY A 25 -23.15 -0.07 78.65
CA GLY A 25 -23.80 1.07 78.01
C GLY A 25 -22.79 2.12 77.54
N LEU A 26 -21.80 2.44 78.36
CA LEU A 26 -20.71 3.36 78.02
C LEU A 26 -19.88 2.82 76.84
N PHE A 27 -19.51 1.54 76.87
CA PHE A 27 -18.78 0.88 75.79
C PHE A 27 -19.59 0.86 74.49
N LYS A 28 -20.90 0.59 74.55
CA LYS A 28 -21.81 0.68 73.40
C LYS A 28 -21.92 2.11 72.85
N ALA A 29 -21.93 3.13 73.71
CA ALA A 29 -22.03 4.54 73.30
C ALA A 29 -20.73 5.07 72.67
N PHE A 30 -19.57 4.58 73.12
CA PHE A 30 -18.25 5.01 72.66
C PHE A 30 -17.69 4.16 71.51
N TYR A 31 -18.22 2.95 71.25
CA TYR A 31 -17.75 2.12 70.16
C TYR A 31 -18.41 2.51 68.82
N VAL A 32 -17.70 3.29 68.02
CA VAL A 32 -18.11 3.63 66.65
C VAL A 32 -17.81 2.46 65.72
N LYS A 33 -18.83 2.01 64.99
CA LYS A 33 -18.70 1.02 63.91
C LYS A 33 -18.45 1.76 62.60
N VAL A 34 -17.57 1.24 61.75
CA VAL A 34 -17.25 1.83 60.45
C VAL A 34 -18.03 1.08 59.35
N PRO A 35 -18.71 1.76 58.41
CA PRO A 35 -19.29 1.11 57.25
C PRO A 35 -18.20 0.67 56.27
N GLN A 36 -18.49 -0.37 55.48
CA GLN A 36 -17.56 -0.84 54.44
C GLN A 36 -17.28 0.28 53.41
N GLY A 37 -16.06 0.32 52.88
CA GLY A 37 -15.62 1.40 51.99
C GLY A 37 -15.34 2.75 52.68
N THR A 38 -15.24 2.77 54.02
CA THR A 38 -14.85 3.94 54.82
C THR A 38 -13.70 3.59 55.78
N ALA A 39 -12.79 4.53 55.98
CA ALA A 39 -11.73 4.48 56.98
C ALA A 39 -12.03 5.45 58.12
N LEU A 40 -11.90 5.00 59.37
CA LEU A 40 -12.02 5.84 60.57
C LEU A 40 -10.63 6.29 61.00
N ILE A 41 -10.38 7.59 60.90
CA ILE A 41 -9.17 8.24 61.40
C ILE A 41 -9.45 8.71 62.83
N VAL A 42 -8.69 8.18 63.79
CA VAL A 42 -8.77 8.54 65.20
C VAL A 42 -7.50 9.29 65.58
N ASN A 43 -7.64 10.58 65.90
CA ASN A 43 -6.60 11.35 66.55
C ASN A 43 -6.73 11.15 68.07
N ASP A 44 -5.89 10.29 68.64
CA ASP A 44 -5.80 10.05 70.09
C ASP A 44 -4.57 10.77 70.69
N LEU A 45 -4.22 10.48 71.95
CA LEU A 45 -3.11 11.12 72.66
C LEU A 45 -1.71 10.67 72.19
N SER A 46 -1.59 9.99 71.04
CA SER A 46 -0.32 9.53 70.47
C SER A 46 0.29 10.54 69.50
N ALA A 47 1.58 10.41 69.22
CA ALA A 47 2.29 11.25 68.24
C ALA A 47 1.82 11.09 66.79
N THR A 48 1.04 10.05 66.47
CA THR A 48 0.48 9.81 65.13
C THR A 48 -0.99 9.34 65.21
N PRO A 49 -1.90 9.88 64.36
CA PRO A 49 -3.27 9.40 64.27
C PRO A 49 -3.34 7.93 63.79
N LYS A 50 -4.39 7.22 64.20
CA LYS A 50 -4.57 5.79 63.92
C LYS A 50 -5.77 5.56 63.02
N VAL A 51 -5.59 4.74 62.00
CA VAL A 51 -6.63 4.37 61.03
C VAL A 51 -7.25 3.03 61.45
N ARG A 52 -8.57 2.91 61.34
CA ARG A 52 -9.33 1.69 61.63
C ARG A 52 -10.41 1.48 60.56
N PHE A 53 -10.52 0.28 60.01
CA PHE A 53 -11.48 -0.04 58.94
C PHE A 53 -12.76 -0.75 59.43
N THR A 54 -12.80 -1.21 60.69
CA THR A 54 -13.92 -2.01 61.23
C THR A 54 -14.68 -1.31 62.35
N GLY A 55 -13.95 -0.76 63.33
CA GLY A 55 -14.53 -0.09 64.50
C GLY A 55 -13.49 0.35 65.50
N GLY A 56 -13.86 1.29 66.37
CA GLY A 56 -12.97 1.84 67.40
C GLY A 56 -13.75 2.39 68.60
N LEU A 57 -13.17 2.22 69.79
CA LEU A 57 -13.63 2.90 70.99
C LEU A 57 -13.12 4.35 70.97
N ILE A 58 -14.04 5.31 70.87
CA ILE A 58 -13.77 6.74 70.82
C ILE A 58 -14.32 7.39 72.07
N ILE A 59 -13.45 8.08 72.81
CA ILE A 59 -13.83 8.86 73.98
C ILE A 59 -14.04 10.31 73.50
N PRO A 60 -15.28 10.84 73.38
CA PRO A 60 -15.56 12.05 72.62
C PRO A 60 -14.91 13.34 73.15
N VAL A 61 -14.43 13.32 74.41
CA VAL A 61 -13.73 14.45 75.07
C VAL A 61 -12.22 14.40 74.85
N LEU A 62 -11.65 13.23 74.51
CA LEU A 62 -10.20 13.03 74.38
C LEU A 62 -9.75 12.81 72.94
N TYR A 63 -10.56 12.16 72.10
CA TYR A 63 -10.16 11.74 70.75
C TYR A 63 -11.02 12.42 69.69
N LYS A 64 -10.40 12.97 68.64
CA LYS A 64 -11.13 13.40 67.44
C LYS A 64 -11.31 12.18 66.53
N ALA A 65 -12.51 12.02 65.97
CA ALA A 65 -12.86 10.94 65.07
C ALA A 65 -13.35 11.52 63.74
N GLU A 66 -12.73 11.11 62.64
CA GLU A 66 -13.03 11.57 61.29
C GLU A 66 -13.25 10.35 60.38
N LEU A 67 -14.35 10.35 59.63
CA LEU A 67 -14.66 9.29 58.66
C LEU A 67 -14.23 9.76 57.27
N MET A 68 -13.39 8.97 56.62
CA MET A 68 -12.89 9.23 55.28
C MET A 68 -13.35 8.10 54.35
N GLN A 69 -14.04 8.44 53.26
CA GLN A 69 -14.42 7.44 52.27
C GLN A 69 -13.17 6.94 51.52
N ILE A 70 -13.16 5.64 51.19
CA ILE A 70 -12.07 4.96 50.48
C ILE A 70 -12.59 4.11 49.31
N SER A 71 -13.86 4.33 48.94
CA SER A 71 -14.52 3.75 47.77
C SER A 71 -13.90 4.22 46.45
N LEU A 72 -14.22 3.50 45.37
CA LEU A 72 -13.86 3.85 44.01
C LEU A 72 -14.52 5.19 43.57
N ILE A 73 -13.73 6.03 42.93
CA ILE A 73 -14.03 7.38 42.43
C ILE A 73 -13.71 7.41 40.94
N THR A 74 -14.66 7.85 40.11
CA THR A 74 -14.48 7.91 38.64
C THR A 74 -14.12 9.31 38.18
N LEU A 75 -12.87 9.51 37.76
CA LEU A 75 -12.42 10.75 37.14
C LEU A 75 -12.45 10.62 35.61
N GLN A 76 -12.92 11.64 34.89
CA GLN A 76 -13.00 11.61 33.42
C GLN A 76 -12.18 12.75 32.84
N VAL A 77 -11.21 12.41 31.99
CA VAL A 77 -10.38 13.36 31.25
C VAL A 77 -10.81 13.33 29.80
N ASP A 78 -11.40 14.44 29.33
CA ASP A 78 -11.89 14.59 27.96
C ASP A 78 -10.96 15.54 27.17
N ARG A 79 -10.57 15.12 25.96
CA ARG A 79 -9.57 15.75 25.08
C ARG A 79 -10.10 15.71 23.64
N ARG A 80 -10.70 16.80 23.14
CA ARG A 80 -11.30 16.87 21.79
C ARG A 80 -10.95 18.15 21.04
N GLY A 81 -11.14 18.14 19.73
CA GLY A 81 -10.90 19.29 18.86
C GLY A 81 -9.43 19.72 18.95
N ARG A 82 -9.20 21.02 19.19
CA ARG A 82 -7.86 21.60 19.36
C ARG A 82 -7.07 21.04 20.55
N GLU A 83 -7.77 20.46 21.54
CA GLU A 83 -7.16 19.80 22.70
C GLU A 83 -7.12 18.27 22.57
N GLY A 84 -7.50 17.72 21.41
CA GLY A 84 -7.39 16.30 21.07
C GLY A 84 -5.95 15.79 21.10
N LEU A 85 -5.82 14.50 21.37
CA LEU A 85 -4.57 13.78 21.57
C LEU A 85 -3.76 13.67 20.26
N ILE A 86 -2.49 14.07 20.26
CA ILE A 86 -1.61 14.00 19.08
C ILE A 86 -0.87 12.66 19.04
N CYS A 87 -1.15 11.86 18.01
CA CYS A 87 -0.56 10.55 17.78
C CYS A 87 0.88 10.64 17.22
N ARG A 88 1.59 9.50 17.15
CA ARG A 88 2.95 9.36 16.59
C ARG A 88 3.05 9.96 15.18
N ASP A 89 2.08 9.62 14.34
CA ASP A 89 1.92 10.01 12.93
C ASP A 89 1.45 11.47 12.69
N ASN A 90 1.33 12.27 13.75
CA ASN A 90 0.81 13.65 13.75
C ASN A 90 -0.68 13.78 13.35
N MET A 91 -1.43 12.68 13.26
CA MET A 91 -2.90 12.76 13.31
C MET A 91 -3.37 13.02 14.74
N ARG A 92 -4.57 13.59 14.87
CA ARG A 92 -5.17 13.95 16.16
C ARG A 92 -6.43 13.13 16.41
N ALA A 93 -6.56 12.64 17.64
CA ALA A 93 -7.69 11.84 18.12
C ALA A 93 -8.48 12.60 19.18
N ASP A 94 -9.80 12.59 19.04
CA ASP A 94 -10.71 13.03 20.10
C ASP A 94 -10.93 11.84 21.04
N ILE A 95 -10.59 11.98 22.32
CA ILE A 95 -10.60 10.87 23.30
C ILE A 95 -11.16 11.31 24.65
N SER A 96 -12.02 10.46 25.23
CA SER A 96 -12.49 10.58 26.62
C SER A 96 -12.08 9.34 27.40
N VAL A 97 -11.44 9.52 28.54
CA VAL A 97 -10.89 8.42 29.37
C VAL A 97 -11.37 8.54 30.81
N ALA A 98 -12.01 7.47 31.30
CA ALA A 98 -12.42 7.29 32.68
C ALA A 98 -11.34 6.53 33.48
N PHE A 99 -10.80 7.19 34.49
CA PHE A 99 -9.85 6.65 35.46
C PHE A 99 -10.61 6.26 36.73
N TYR A 100 -10.50 5.00 37.14
CA TYR A 100 -11.10 4.48 38.37
C TYR A 100 -10.06 4.49 39.48
N LEU A 101 -10.27 5.31 40.51
CA LEU A 101 -9.30 5.59 41.56
C LEU A 101 -9.88 5.24 42.92
N ARG A 102 -9.11 4.61 43.80
CA ARG A 102 -9.51 4.40 45.21
C ARG A 102 -8.37 4.74 46.15
N VAL A 103 -8.66 4.96 47.43
CA VAL A 103 -7.61 5.09 48.45
C VAL A 103 -7.18 3.70 48.90
N ASN A 104 -5.88 3.48 49.05
CA ASN A 104 -5.35 2.18 49.47
C ASN A 104 -5.71 1.87 50.94
N GLU A 105 -5.98 0.60 51.26
CA GLU A 105 -6.40 0.16 52.60
C GLU A 105 -5.22 0.02 53.60
N THR A 106 -4.22 0.91 53.50
CA THR A 106 -3.12 0.99 54.46
C THR A 106 -3.28 2.21 55.37
N GLN A 107 -2.80 2.10 56.61
CA GLN A 107 -2.76 3.25 57.53
C GLN A 107 -1.90 4.39 56.99
N GLN A 108 -0.83 4.09 56.23
CA GLN A 108 0.09 5.11 55.72
C GLN A 108 -0.54 5.93 54.59
N ASP A 109 -1.24 5.27 53.66
CA ASP A 109 -1.81 5.92 52.48
C ASP A 109 -3.08 6.71 52.82
N VAL A 110 -3.95 6.17 53.68
CA VAL A 110 -5.09 6.92 54.25
C VAL A 110 -4.64 8.20 54.94
N LEU A 111 -3.56 8.15 55.74
CA LEU A 111 -3.00 9.34 56.40
C LEU A 111 -2.26 10.28 55.43
N ARG A 112 -1.82 9.81 54.26
CA ARG A 112 -1.22 10.65 53.21
C ARG A 112 -2.31 11.46 52.49
N VAL A 113 -3.39 10.79 52.06
CA VAL A 113 -4.56 11.42 51.44
C VAL A 113 -5.24 12.40 52.39
N ALA A 114 -5.47 12.00 53.65
CA ALA A 114 -6.09 12.87 54.66
C ALA A 114 -5.28 14.14 54.98
N LYS A 115 -3.95 14.13 54.76
CA LYS A 115 -3.08 15.32 54.89
C LYS A 115 -3.04 16.17 53.63
N ALA A 116 -3.17 15.57 52.45
CA ALA A 116 -3.08 16.26 51.17
C ALA A 116 -4.40 16.94 50.78
N VAL A 117 -5.54 16.27 50.98
CA VAL A 117 -6.87 16.72 50.52
C VAL A 117 -7.84 16.99 51.69
N GLY A 118 -7.60 16.38 52.85
CA GLY A 118 -8.51 16.40 54.00
C GLY A 118 -9.48 15.22 54.00
N ALA A 119 -9.80 14.69 55.18
CA ALA A 119 -10.61 13.48 55.34
C ALA A 119 -12.02 13.58 54.74
N GLU A 120 -12.61 14.78 54.70
CA GLU A 120 -13.94 15.02 54.14
C GLU A 120 -13.93 15.14 52.59
N ARG A 121 -12.89 15.76 52.02
CA ARG A 121 -12.74 15.96 50.57
C ARG A 121 -12.01 14.82 49.85
N ALA A 122 -11.52 13.81 50.58
CA ALA A 122 -10.80 12.67 50.01
C ALA A 122 -11.57 11.86 48.95
N SER A 123 -12.90 11.99 48.87
CA SER A 123 -13.74 11.40 47.81
C SER A 123 -14.63 12.42 47.08
N ASP A 124 -14.36 13.72 47.24
CA ASP A 124 -14.95 14.78 46.42
C ASP A 124 -14.33 14.73 45.01
N LYS A 125 -15.15 14.44 44.00
CA LYS A 125 -14.69 14.36 42.60
C LYS A 125 -14.02 15.67 42.15
N ALA A 126 -14.46 16.84 42.63
CA ALA A 126 -13.84 18.12 42.26
C ALA A 126 -12.43 18.28 42.87
N ALA A 127 -12.25 17.91 44.13
CA ALA A 127 -10.94 17.92 44.80
C ALA A 127 -9.94 16.95 44.16
N VAL A 128 -10.41 15.77 43.74
CA VAL A 128 -9.58 14.75 43.08
C VAL A 128 -9.25 15.12 41.64
N ASP A 129 -10.15 15.83 40.94
CA ASP A 129 -9.89 16.39 39.61
C ASP A 129 -8.78 17.45 39.66
N GLU A 130 -8.94 18.45 40.54
CA GLU A 130 -7.97 19.54 40.75
C GLU A 130 -6.55 19.01 41.04
N LEU A 131 -6.44 17.90 41.77
CA LEU A 131 -5.16 17.28 42.14
C LEU A 131 -4.49 16.46 41.03
N PHE A 132 -5.26 15.82 40.13
CA PHE A 132 -4.71 14.80 39.21
C PHE A 132 -4.98 15.02 37.71
N ASN A 133 -5.93 15.88 37.32
CA ASN A 133 -6.29 16.10 35.91
C ASN A 133 -5.05 16.44 35.05
N ALA A 134 -4.19 17.33 35.54
CA ALA A 134 -2.92 17.66 34.89
C ALA A 134 -1.98 16.45 34.72
N LYS A 135 -1.83 15.59 35.75
CA LYS A 135 -0.96 14.40 35.71
C LYS A 135 -1.49 13.39 34.68
N PHE A 136 -2.81 13.16 34.63
CA PHE A 136 -3.40 12.22 33.68
C PHE A 136 -3.47 12.77 32.26
N SER A 137 -3.73 14.05 32.08
CA SER A 137 -3.64 14.73 30.77
C SER A 137 -2.23 14.63 30.18
N GLU A 138 -1.19 14.81 31.01
CA GLU A 138 0.21 14.65 30.56
C GLU A 138 0.58 13.20 30.28
N ALA A 139 0.11 12.25 31.10
CA ALA A 139 0.28 10.82 30.83
C ALA A 139 -0.37 10.41 29.50
N LEU A 140 -1.62 10.85 29.24
CA LEU A 140 -2.32 10.59 27.99
C LEU A 140 -1.56 11.13 26.77
N LYS A 141 -1.07 12.37 26.80
CA LYS A 141 -0.20 12.93 25.75
C LYS A 141 1.05 12.07 25.53
N THR A 142 1.71 11.68 26.62
CA THR A 142 2.97 10.92 26.58
C THR A 142 2.78 9.51 26.02
N VAL A 143 1.66 8.84 26.31
CA VAL A 143 1.34 7.54 25.69
C VAL A 143 0.89 7.73 24.25
N GLY A 144 -0.04 8.64 23.96
CA GLY A 144 -0.57 8.85 22.61
C GLY A 144 0.52 9.14 21.58
N LYS A 145 1.57 9.86 21.95
CA LYS A 145 2.68 10.15 21.03
C LYS A 145 3.56 8.92 20.68
N LYS A 146 3.39 7.79 21.37
CA LYS A 146 4.05 6.50 21.04
C LYS A 146 3.36 5.71 19.93
N PHE A 147 2.03 5.82 19.83
CA PHE A 147 1.19 5.01 18.95
C PHE A 147 0.71 5.78 17.71
N GLU A 148 0.53 5.10 16.58
CA GLU A 148 -0.21 5.65 15.44
C GLU A 148 -1.73 5.63 15.69
N PHE A 149 -2.48 6.48 14.98
CA PHE A 149 -3.91 6.65 15.20
C PHE A 149 -4.68 5.32 15.09
N THR A 150 -4.36 4.52 14.07
CA THR A 150 -4.98 3.20 13.85
C THR A 150 -4.71 2.23 15.01
N GLU A 151 -3.51 2.28 15.59
CA GLU A 151 -3.12 1.41 16.70
C GLU A 151 -3.94 1.69 17.98
N LEU A 152 -4.48 2.90 18.15
CA LEU A 152 -5.36 3.21 19.29
C LEU A 152 -6.68 2.42 19.26
N PHE A 153 -7.12 2.00 18.06
CA PHE A 153 -8.30 1.13 17.89
C PHE A 153 -7.92 -0.35 17.96
N GLU A 154 -6.87 -0.76 17.24
CA GLU A 154 -6.45 -2.16 17.15
C GLU A 154 -5.80 -2.69 18.44
N LYS A 155 -4.96 -1.87 19.09
CA LYS A 155 -4.13 -2.23 20.25
C LYS A 155 -4.60 -1.53 21.53
N ARG A 156 -5.91 -1.33 21.66
CA ARG A 156 -6.56 -0.59 22.77
C ARG A 156 -6.20 -1.09 24.18
N GLN A 157 -5.79 -2.36 24.33
CA GLN A 157 -5.25 -2.88 25.58
C GLN A 157 -3.83 -2.39 25.87
N GLU A 158 -2.90 -2.49 24.91
CA GLU A 158 -1.51 -2.04 25.07
C GLU A 158 -1.44 -0.53 25.39
N PHE A 159 -2.29 0.26 24.75
CA PHE A 159 -2.47 1.68 25.05
C PHE A 159 -2.96 1.93 26.49
N ARG A 160 -3.87 1.10 27.02
CA ARG A 160 -4.32 1.15 28.44
C ARG A 160 -3.18 0.81 29.39
N ASP A 161 -2.46 -0.26 29.12
CA ASP A 161 -1.40 -0.78 29.98
C ASP A 161 -0.22 0.22 30.07
N GLU A 162 0.11 0.90 28.96
CA GLU A 162 1.07 2.01 28.95
C GLU A 162 0.57 3.25 29.72
N ILE A 163 -0.74 3.56 29.71
CA ILE A 163 -1.29 4.66 30.55
C ILE A 163 -1.09 4.34 32.03
N ILE A 164 -1.46 3.14 32.48
CA ILE A 164 -1.29 2.70 33.87
C ILE A 164 0.19 2.77 34.27
N LYS A 165 1.08 2.29 33.39
CA LYS A 165 2.54 2.27 33.57
C LYS A 165 3.18 3.66 33.65
N ILE A 166 2.72 4.65 32.89
CA ILE A 166 3.24 6.03 32.96
C ILE A 166 2.69 6.78 34.19
N ILE A 167 1.43 6.56 34.57
CA ILE A 167 0.86 7.16 35.78
C ILE A 167 1.54 6.62 37.04
N GLY A 168 1.79 5.30 37.06
CA GLY A 168 2.43 4.58 38.15
C GLY A 168 1.60 4.52 39.44
N ASN A 169 2.15 3.83 40.43
CA ASN A 169 1.45 3.56 41.69
C ASN A 169 1.50 4.71 42.72
N ASP A 170 2.29 5.76 42.48
CA ASP A 170 2.38 6.90 43.40
C ASP A 170 1.42 8.03 42.99
N LEU A 171 0.24 7.98 43.61
CA LEU A 171 -0.81 8.99 43.55
C LEU A 171 -1.12 9.51 44.96
N ASN A 172 -0.10 9.84 45.76
CA ASN A 172 -0.27 10.40 47.10
C ASN A 172 -1.11 9.56 48.09
N GLY A 173 -1.21 8.24 47.86
CA GLY A 173 -2.00 7.29 48.66
C GLY A 173 -3.32 6.85 48.01
N TYR A 174 -3.71 7.49 46.90
CA TYR A 174 -4.63 6.88 45.95
C TYR A 174 -3.91 5.79 45.13
N VAL A 175 -4.68 4.86 44.57
CA VAL A 175 -4.26 3.81 43.64
C VAL A 175 -5.22 3.82 42.46
N LEU A 176 -4.68 3.63 41.26
CA LEU A 176 -5.44 3.47 40.02
C LEU A 176 -5.87 1.99 39.90
N GLU A 177 -7.17 1.74 39.78
CA GLU A 177 -7.78 0.41 39.78
C GLU A 177 -8.04 -0.12 38.36
N ASP A 178 -8.57 0.73 37.46
CA ASP A 178 -8.65 0.48 36.01
C ASP A 178 -8.71 1.81 35.22
N VAL A 179 -8.49 1.73 33.91
CA VAL A 179 -8.63 2.82 32.94
C VAL A 179 -9.53 2.38 31.80
N ALA A 180 -10.71 2.97 31.68
CA ALA A 180 -11.61 2.78 30.55
C ALA A 180 -11.52 3.95 29.57
N ILE A 181 -11.58 3.67 28.28
CA ILE A 181 -11.67 4.69 27.22
C ILE A 181 -13.13 4.75 26.81
N ASP A 182 -13.83 5.82 27.15
CA ASP A 182 -15.27 6.00 26.91
C ASP A 182 -15.56 6.32 25.43
N TYR A 183 -14.67 7.08 24.80
CA TYR A 183 -14.81 7.57 23.42
C TYR A 183 -13.43 7.71 22.77
N LEU A 184 -13.33 7.38 21.49
CA LEU A 184 -12.14 7.55 20.64
C LEU A 184 -12.57 7.71 19.17
N GLU A 185 -12.33 8.87 18.58
CA GLU A 185 -12.56 9.15 17.15
C GLU A 185 -11.43 10.02 16.56
N GLN A 186 -11.41 10.22 15.25
CA GLN A 186 -10.49 11.18 14.63
C GLN A 186 -11.00 12.61 14.86
N THR A 187 -10.12 13.52 15.28
CA THR A 187 -10.47 14.95 15.35
C THR A 187 -10.84 15.45 13.95
N LYS A 188 -11.97 16.13 13.82
CA LYS A 188 -12.48 16.59 12.52
C LYS A 188 -11.51 17.56 11.86
N LYS A 189 -11.31 17.42 10.55
CA LYS A 189 -10.42 18.29 9.74
C LYS A 189 -10.72 19.80 9.84
N SER A 190 -11.94 20.16 10.23
CA SER A 190 -12.38 21.55 10.50
C SER A 190 -11.89 22.13 11.84
N GLU A 191 -11.39 21.29 12.75
CA GLU A 191 -11.01 21.67 14.12
C GLU A 191 -9.48 21.68 14.32
N LEU A 192 -8.73 21.11 13.37
CA LEU A 192 -7.27 21.19 13.23
C LEU A 192 -6.83 22.58 12.74
N ASP A 193 -5.64 23.05 13.14
CA ASP A 193 -5.09 24.35 12.71
C ASP A 193 -4.09 24.21 11.54
N PRO A 194 -4.39 24.72 10.32
CA PRO A 194 -3.47 24.69 9.18
C PRO A 194 -2.19 25.54 9.35
N ASN A 195 -2.06 26.31 10.44
CA ASN A 195 -0.86 27.08 10.78
C ASN A 195 0.04 26.34 11.79
N ASN A 196 -0.46 25.28 12.43
CA ASN A 196 0.32 24.44 13.33
C ASN A 196 1.04 23.35 12.52
N ILE A 197 2.34 23.16 12.76
CA ILE A 197 3.19 22.21 12.01
C ILE A 197 2.67 20.77 12.13
N MET A 198 2.27 20.34 13.33
CA MET A 198 1.83 18.97 13.58
C MET A 198 0.46 18.72 12.94
N ASP A 199 -0.50 19.62 13.15
CA ASP A 199 -1.81 19.53 12.49
C ASP A 199 -1.69 19.63 10.96
N SER A 200 -0.72 20.39 10.42
CA SER A 200 -0.45 20.47 8.98
C SER A 200 0.06 19.15 8.40
N GLU A 201 0.96 18.46 9.11
CA GLU A 201 1.41 17.12 8.71
C GLU A 201 0.28 16.08 8.85
N GLY A 202 -0.53 16.15 9.90
CA GLY A 202 -1.75 15.36 10.06
C GLY A 202 -2.74 15.59 8.91
N ILE A 203 -3.05 16.84 8.58
CA ILE A 203 -3.90 17.23 7.44
C ILE A 203 -3.34 16.66 6.14
N LYS A 204 -2.03 16.75 5.91
CA LYS A 204 -1.36 16.18 4.73
C LYS A 204 -1.50 14.66 4.68
N LYS A 205 -1.21 13.96 5.79
CA LYS A 205 -1.28 12.50 5.93
C LYS A 205 -2.71 11.98 5.71
N ILE A 206 -3.70 12.59 6.36
CA ILE A 206 -5.13 12.29 6.17
C ILE A 206 -5.51 12.48 4.70
N THR A 207 -5.18 13.64 4.12
CA THR A 207 -5.54 13.95 2.73
C THR A 207 -4.88 12.98 1.74
N GLN A 208 -3.64 12.55 1.99
CA GLN A 208 -2.96 11.53 1.19
C GLN A 208 -3.66 10.17 1.28
N ILE A 209 -3.94 9.68 2.49
CA ILE A 209 -4.62 8.37 2.70
C ILE A 209 -6.01 8.38 2.06
N THR A 210 -6.82 9.42 2.31
CA THR A 210 -8.15 9.56 1.72
C THR A 210 -8.08 9.68 0.19
N ALA A 211 -7.09 10.39 -0.38
CA ALA A 211 -6.92 10.46 -1.83
C ALA A 211 -6.59 9.09 -2.44
N THR A 212 -5.63 8.35 -1.87
CA THR A 212 -5.30 6.99 -2.32
C THR A 212 -6.51 6.05 -2.21
N GLN A 213 -7.24 6.08 -1.08
CA GLN A 213 -8.42 5.25 -0.89
C GLN A 213 -9.54 5.61 -1.88
N ASN A 214 -9.78 6.90 -2.13
CA ASN A 214 -10.78 7.35 -3.10
C ASN A 214 -10.44 6.93 -4.55
N VAL A 215 -9.15 6.91 -4.91
CA VAL A 215 -8.71 6.38 -6.22
C VAL A 215 -8.99 4.88 -6.31
N VAL A 216 -8.59 4.10 -5.31
CA VAL A 216 -8.86 2.64 -5.26
C VAL A 216 -10.36 2.34 -5.29
N THR A 217 -11.18 3.09 -4.55
CA THR A 217 -12.65 2.96 -4.60
C THR A 217 -13.19 3.28 -6.00
N ASN A 218 -12.69 4.34 -6.66
CA ASN A 218 -13.12 4.65 -8.03
C ASN A 218 -12.70 3.56 -9.02
N GLU A 219 -11.46 3.08 -8.95
CA GLU A 219 -10.96 1.97 -9.79
C GLU A 219 -11.80 0.71 -9.61
N LEU A 220 -12.14 0.34 -8.37
CA LEU A 220 -13.04 -0.79 -8.08
C LEU A 220 -14.44 -0.57 -8.67
N GLU A 221 -15.02 0.62 -8.50
CA GLU A 221 -16.32 0.99 -9.10
C GLU A 221 -16.30 0.94 -10.64
N GLN A 222 -15.24 1.43 -11.31
CA GLN A 222 -15.16 1.36 -12.78
C GLN A 222 -14.94 -0.07 -13.26
N ASN A 223 -14.13 -0.87 -12.55
CA ASN A 223 -13.93 -2.28 -12.87
C ASN A 223 -15.21 -3.10 -12.68
N GLU A 224 -16.02 -2.82 -11.64
CA GLU A 224 -17.35 -3.39 -11.46
C GLU A 224 -18.28 -3.01 -12.63
N LYS A 225 -18.38 -1.72 -12.96
CA LYS A 225 -19.21 -1.22 -14.07
C LYS A 225 -18.78 -1.83 -15.41
N LEU A 226 -17.47 -2.00 -15.65
CA LEU A 226 -16.92 -2.64 -16.83
C LEU A 226 -17.25 -4.14 -16.88
N ALA A 227 -17.11 -4.85 -15.75
CA ALA A 227 -17.42 -6.27 -15.65
C ALA A 227 -18.91 -6.56 -15.86
N ILE A 228 -19.79 -5.75 -15.26
CA ILE A 228 -21.25 -5.79 -15.47
C ILE A 228 -21.58 -5.50 -16.93
N THR A 229 -21.01 -4.42 -17.50
CA THR A 229 -21.26 -4.05 -18.91
C THR A 229 -20.81 -5.14 -19.87
N LYS A 230 -19.62 -5.73 -19.65
CA LYS A 230 -19.12 -6.86 -20.45
C LYS A 230 -20.04 -8.07 -20.34
N LYS A 231 -20.50 -8.42 -19.13
CA LYS A 231 -21.45 -9.53 -18.95
C LYS A 231 -22.81 -9.28 -19.60
N ASN A 232 -23.28 -8.03 -19.60
CA ASN A 232 -24.51 -7.64 -20.29
C ASN A 232 -24.37 -7.74 -21.82
N VAL A 233 -23.20 -7.38 -22.38
CA VAL A 233 -22.89 -7.55 -23.81
C VAL A 233 -22.80 -9.04 -24.16
N GLU A 234 -22.00 -9.84 -23.44
CA GLU A 234 -21.89 -11.29 -23.64
C GLU A 234 -23.28 -11.98 -23.57
N ALA A 235 -24.11 -11.60 -22.59
CA ALA A 235 -25.47 -12.12 -22.46
C ALA A 235 -26.39 -11.69 -23.61
N ARG A 236 -26.29 -10.43 -24.10
CA ARG A 236 -27.12 -9.96 -25.21
C ARG A 236 -26.69 -10.58 -26.54
N GLU A 237 -25.40 -10.76 -26.78
CA GLU A 237 -24.86 -11.50 -27.94
C GLU A 237 -25.33 -12.95 -27.95
N ALA A 238 -25.25 -13.65 -26.81
CA ALA A 238 -25.77 -15.00 -26.66
C ALA A 238 -27.30 -15.07 -26.88
N THR A 239 -28.04 -14.07 -26.37
CA THR A 239 -29.49 -13.98 -26.59
C THR A 239 -29.82 -13.76 -28.06
N LEU A 240 -29.14 -12.83 -28.75
CA LEU A 240 -29.32 -12.58 -30.19
C LEU A 240 -28.96 -13.80 -31.05
N ALA A 241 -27.94 -14.57 -30.67
CA ALA A 241 -27.60 -15.82 -31.34
C ALA A 241 -28.70 -16.88 -31.19
N LEU A 242 -29.31 -17.01 -30.01
CA LEU A 242 -30.44 -17.89 -29.74
C LEU A 242 -31.73 -17.41 -30.44
N GLU A 243 -32.03 -16.11 -30.42
CA GLU A 243 -33.14 -15.49 -31.19
C GLU A 243 -32.99 -15.83 -32.69
N ARG A 244 -31.78 -15.72 -33.24
CA ARG A 244 -31.50 -16.08 -34.64
C ARG A 244 -31.66 -17.57 -34.91
N GLN A 245 -31.16 -18.44 -34.02
CA GLN A 245 -31.30 -19.89 -34.14
C GLN A 245 -32.76 -20.33 -34.06
N GLN A 246 -33.56 -19.70 -33.20
CA GLN A 246 -35.00 -19.93 -33.12
C GLN A 246 -35.70 -19.51 -34.43
N ALA A 247 -35.43 -18.31 -34.95
CA ALA A 247 -36.00 -17.86 -36.21
C ALA A 247 -35.59 -18.74 -37.41
N GLU A 248 -34.35 -19.23 -37.47
CA GLU A 248 -33.88 -20.20 -38.47
C GLU A 248 -34.62 -21.55 -38.35
N ALA A 249 -34.90 -22.01 -37.13
CA ALA A 249 -35.62 -23.25 -36.87
C ALA A 249 -37.11 -23.14 -37.22
N GLU A 250 -37.79 -22.06 -36.80
CA GLU A 250 -39.18 -21.77 -37.12
C GLU A 250 -39.39 -21.63 -38.64
N ALA A 251 -38.52 -20.88 -39.33
CA ALA A 251 -38.57 -20.73 -40.78
C ALA A 251 -38.30 -22.05 -41.54
N ARG A 252 -37.49 -22.96 -40.97
CA ARG A 252 -37.32 -24.32 -41.50
C ARG A 252 -38.58 -25.16 -41.28
N GLN A 253 -39.11 -25.19 -40.06
CA GLN A 253 -40.30 -25.96 -39.71
C GLN A 253 -41.51 -25.54 -40.55
N GLN A 254 -41.72 -24.23 -40.75
CA GLN A 254 -42.78 -23.71 -41.61
C GLN A 254 -42.62 -24.19 -43.06
N ARG A 255 -41.40 -24.14 -43.61
CA ARG A 255 -41.10 -24.63 -44.97
C ARG A 255 -41.32 -26.14 -45.11
N GLU A 256 -40.96 -26.92 -44.09
CA GLU A 256 -41.20 -28.37 -44.07
C GLU A 256 -42.71 -28.68 -44.00
N ILE A 257 -43.48 -27.95 -43.19
CA ILE A 257 -44.95 -28.05 -43.13
C ILE A 257 -45.59 -27.70 -44.48
N GLU A 258 -45.16 -26.62 -45.13
CA GLU A 258 -45.66 -26.21 -46.45
C GLU A 258 -45.30 -27.22 -47.55
N THR A 259 -44.08 -27.77 -47.52
CA THR A 259 -43.62 -28.81 -48.46
C THR A 259 -44.43 -30.11 -48.28
N ILE A 260 -44.70 -30.51 -47.04
CA ILE A 260 -45.54 -31.68 -46.73
C ILE A 260 -46.98 -31.43 -47.19
N ARG A 261 -47.59 -30.29 -46.88
CA ARG A 261 -48.96 -29.95 -47.33
C ARG A 261 -49.09 -29.99 -48.85
N ALA A 262 -48.17 -29.34 -49.57
CA ALA A 262 -48.18 -29.34 -51.03
C ALA A 262 -48.05 -30.76 -51.63
N ARG A 263 -47.31 -31.66 -50.97
CA ARG A 263 -47.20 -33.07 -51.37
C ARG A 263 -48.47 -33.86 -51.09
N GLU A 264 -49.03 -33.76 -49.89
CA GLU A 264 -50.27 -34.44 -49.51
C GLU A 264 -51.47 -33.97 -50.34
N GLU A 265 -51.53 -32.67 -50.67
CA GLU A 265 -52.53 -32.11 -51.59
C GLU A 265 -52.36 -32.64 -53.02
N ALA A 266 -51.12 -32.75 -53.52
CA ALA A 266 -50.84 -33.31 -54.83
C ALA A 266 -51.19 -34.80 -54.95
N GLU A 267 -50.83 -35.63 -53.96
CA GLU A 267 -51.23 -37.05 -53.94
C GLU A 267 -52.76 -37.20 -53.73
N THR A 268 -53.38 -36.35 -52.91
CA THR A 268 -54.85 -36.33 -52.75
C THR A 268 -55.55 -35.98 -54.07
N ALA A 269 -55.04 -35.01 -54.82
CA ALA A 269 -55.57 -34.65 -56.14
C ALA A 269 -55.37 -35.79 -57.15
N ARG A 270 -54.19 -36.41 -57.17
CA ARG A 270 -53.87 -37.56 -58.01
C ARG A 270 -54.82 -38.74 -57.76
N VAL A 271 -54.97 -39.16 -56.50
CA VAL A 271 -55.84 -40.28 -56.11
C VAL A 271 -57.31 -39.98 -56.47
N ARG A 272 -57.76 -38.72 -56.36
CA ARG A 272 -59.12 -38.33 -56.79
C ARG A 272 -59.33 -38.53 -58.29
N GLU A 273 -58.41 -38.10 -59.15
CA GLU A 273 -58.55 -38.29 -60.59
C GLU A 273 -58.32 -39.76 -61.01
N GLU A 274 -57.45 -40.52 -60.33
CA GLU A 274 -57.32 -41.97 -60.55
C GLU A 274 -58.62 -42.73 -60.19
N GLN A 275 -59.25 -42.42 -59.06
CA GLN A 275 -60.56 -43.00 -58.69
C GLN A 275 -61.69 -42.57 -59.66
N ARG A 276 -61.66 -41.33 -60.13
CA ARG A 276 -62.61 -40.82 -61.13
C ARG A 276 -62.47 -41.54 -62.47
N LEU A 277 -61.25 -41.80 -62.92
CA LEU A 277 -60.98 -42.55 -64.15
C LEU A 277 -61.52 -43.98 -64.06
N VAL A 278 -61.33 -44.66 -62.92
CA VAL A 278 -61.93 -45.98 -62.68
C VAL A 278 -63.46 -45.93 -62.71
N ALA A 279 -64.08 -44.90 -62.13
CA ALA A 279 -65.53 -44.75 -62.12
C ALA A 279 -66.13 -44.49 -63.52
N GLU A 280 -65.53 -43.58 -64.30
CA GLU A 280 -65.99 -43.31 -65.68
C GLU A 280 -65.69 -44.50 -66.62
N GLN A 281 -64.58 -45.23 -66.43
CA GLN A 281 -64.30 -46.44 -67.22
C GLN A 281 -65.33 -47.55 -66.93
N ALA A 282 -65.66 -47.81 -65.66
CA ALA A 282 -66.69 -48.78 -65.29
C ALA A 282 -68.09 -48.41 -65.83
N ARG A 283 -68.39 -47.10 -65.92
CA ARG A 283 -69.60 -46.57 -66.55
C ARG A 283 -69.60 -46.79 -68.06
N LEU A 284 -68.54 -46.38 -68.77
CA LEU A 284 -68.43 -46.55 -70.23
C LEU A 284 -68.55 -48.02 -70.63
N GLU A 285 -67.92 -48.92 -69.87
CA GLU A 285 -68.06 -50.37 -70.03
C GLU A 285 -69.48 -50.91 -69.81
N SER A 286 -70.33 -50.21 -69.05
CA SER A 286 -71.74 -50.55 -68.88
C SER A 286 -72.59 -49.98 -70.02
N ASP A 287 -72.37 -48.71 -70.37
CA ASP A 287 -73.09 -48.01 -71.44
C ASP A 287 -72.86 -48.71 -72.81
N GLU A 288 -71.63 -49.16 -73.10
CA GLU A 288 -71.30 -49.96 -74.29
C GLU A 288 -72.08 -51.28 -74.34
N LYS A 289 -72.11 -52.03 -73.22
CA LYS A 289 -72.82 -53.32 -73.13
C LYS A 289 -74.34 -53.18 -73.25
N ILE A 290 -74.89 -52.03 -72.87
CA ILE A 290 -76.30 -51.67 -73.10
C ILE A 290 -76.53 -51.36 -74.58
N GLN A 291 -75.76 -50.44 -75.17
CA GLN A 291 -75.92 -50.02 -76.58
C GLN A 291 -75.77 -51.20 -77.56
N ILE A 292 -74.82 -52.11 -77.33
CA ILE A 292 -74.68 -53.33 -78.14
C ILE A 292 -75.94 -54.21 -78.05
N ARG A 293 -76.58 -54.31 -76.90
CA ARG A 293 -77.82 -55.09 -76.73
C ARG A 293 -79.00 -54.43 -77.42
N GLU A 294 -79.13 -53.10 -77.32
CA GLU A 294 -80.18 -52.32 -78.00
C GLU A 294 -80.04 -52.37 -79.52
N GLN A 295 -78.82 -52.23 -80.05
CA GLN A 295 -78.52 -52.40 -81.49
C GLN A 295 -78.95 -53.76 -82.03
N ASN A 296 -78.68 -54.85 -81.28
CA ASN A 296 -79.09 -56.19 -81.70
C ASN A 296 -80.62 -56.35 -81.74
N VAL A 297 -81.35 -55.80 -80.76
CA VAL A 297 -82.84 -55.81 -80.77
C VAL A 297 -83.40 -54.97 -81.93
N HIS A 298 -82.87 -53.77 -82.17
CA HIS A 298 -83.27 -52.93 -83.29
C HIS A 298 -83.09 -53.64 -84.65
N ARG A 299 -81.95 -54.31 -84.84
CA ARG A 299 -81.64 -55.08 -86.04
C ARG A 299 -82.63 -56.23 -86.28
N GLU A 300 -83.11 -56.91 -85.23
CA GLU A 300 -84.14 -57.95 -85.37
C GLU A 300 -85.49 -57.36 -85.79
N VAL A 301 -85.87 -56.19 -85.25
CA VAL A 301 -87.10 -55.47 -85.63
C VAL A 301 -87.05 -54.97 -87.07
N GLU A 302 -85.94 -54.36 -87.50
CA GLU A 302 -85.78 -53.87 -88.88
C GLU A 302 -85.91 -55.00 -89.93
N VAL A 303 -85.35 -56.18 -89.64
CA VAL A 303 -85.49 -57.36 -90.51
C VAL A 303 -86.94 -57.85 -90.58
N ALA A 304 -87.71 -57.78 -89.49
CA ALA A 304 -89.13 -58.07 -89.51
C ALA A 304 -89.93 -57.03 -90.32
N GLU A 305 -89.63 -55.74 -90.14
CA GLU A 305 -90.30 -54.65 -90.86
C GLU A 305 -90.04 -54.67 -92.37
N GLN A 306 -88.80 -54.86 -92.82
CA GLN A 306 -88.50 -54.91 -94.26
C GLN A 306 -89.24 -56.04 -94.98
N ASN A 307 -89.40 -57.20 -94.33
CA ASN A 307 -90.20 -58.30 -94.88
C ASN A 307 -91.69 -57.92 -95.01
N ARG A 308 -92.23 -57.13 -94.07
CA ARG A 308 -93.60 -56.58 -94.18
C ARG A 308 -93.72 -55.52 -95.28
N GLN A 309 -92.76 -54.60 -95.37
CA GLN A 309 -92.78 -53.51 -96.36
C GLN A 309 -92.71 -54.03 -97.80
N ARG A 310 -91.92 -55.08 -98.08
CA ARG A 310 -91.86 -55.72 -99.41
C ARG A 310 -93.21 -56.28 -99.89
N ALA A 311 -94.08 -56.71 -98.97
CA ALA A 311 -95.43 -57.17 -99.33
C ALA A 311 -96.39 -56.01 -99.67
N VAL A 312 -96.17 -54.81 -99.09
CA VAL A 312 -97.03 -53.63 -99.30
C VAL A 312 -96.68 -52.90 -100.60
N ALA A 313 -95.38 -52.76 -100.92
CA ALA A 313 -94.91 -52.00 -102.09
C ALA A 313 -95.47 -52.51 -103.43
N ILE A 314 -95.82 -53.80 -103.52
CA ILE A 314 -96.38 -54.44 -104.72
C ILE A 314 -97.81 -53.95 -105.03
N GLU A 315 -98.58 -53.53 -104.02
CA GLU A 315 -99.92 -52.94 -104.23
C GLU A 315 -99.83 -51.46 -104.65
N GLU A 316 -98.88 -50.69 -104.11
CA GLU A 316 -98.80 -49.24 -104.35
C GLU A 316 -98.39 -48.87 -105.80
N GLU A 317 -97.57 -49.67 -106.48
CA GLU A 317 -97.14 -49.38 -107.87
C GLU A 317 -98.33 -49.25 -108.83
N ARG A 318 -99.45 -49.95 -108.55
CA ARG A 318 -100.68 -49.89 -109.34
C ARG A 318 -101.38 -48.52 -109.26
N VAL A 319 -101.12 -47.72 -108.23
CA VAL A 319 -101.83 -46.47 -107.94
C VAL A 319 -101.13 -45.24 -108.52
N VAL A 320 -99.80 -45.20 -108.50
CA VAL A 320 -99.02 -44.01 -108.89
C VAL A 320 -99.25 -43.60 -110.35
N ARG A 321 -99.33 -44.58 -111.27
CA ARG A 321 -99.48 -44.37 -112.72
C ARG A 321 -100.75 -43.61 -113.13
N ALA A 322 -101.73 -43.43 -112.23
CA ALA A 322 -102.94 -42.65 -112.48
C ALA A 322 -102.78 -41.13 -112.27
N ARG A 323 -101.71 -40.67 -111.59
CA ARG A 323 -101.63 -39.30 -111.04
C ARG A 323 -100.82 -38.28 -111.85
N GLU A 324 -100.11 -38.72 -112.90
CA GLU A 324 -99.10 -37.89 -113.58
C GLU A 324 -99.67 -36.94 -114.65
N LEU A 325 -100.95 -37.11 -115.04
CA LEU A 325 -101.57 -36.37 -116.15
C LEU A 325 -102.00 -34.92 -115.85
N GLU A 326 -101.95 -34.47 -114.59
CA GLU A 326 -102.63 -33.24 -114.15
C GLU A 326 -101.69 -32.01 -113.95
N LYS A 327 -100.37 -32.15 -114.13
CA LYS A 327 -99.35 -31.15 -113.73
C LYS A 327 -98.55 -30.51 -114.87
N VAL A 328 -99.21 -30.02 -115.92
CA VAL A 328 -98.51 -29.53 -117.15
C VAL A 328 -98.80 -28.05 -117.52
N THR A 329 -99.73 -27.36 -116.85
CA THR A 329 -100.38 -26.17 -117.45
C THR A 329 -100.18 -24.79 -116.80
N THR A 330 -99.57 -24.64 -115.61
CA THR A 330 -99.65 -23.36 -114.87
C THR A 330 -98.41 -22.44 -114.96
N ASP A 331 -97.25 -22.84 -114.42
CA ASP A 331 -96.22 -21.86 -114.01
C ASP A 331 -95.07 -21.68 -115.03
N ARG A 332 -95.26 -20.82 -116.05
CA ARG A 332 -94.18 -20.49 -117.01
C ARG A 332 -94.16 -19.05 -117.58
N GLU A 333 -94.36 -18.03 -116.73
CA GLU A 333 -94.01 -16.63 -117.02
C GLU A 333 -93.17 -16.06 -115.85
N VAL A 334 -91.83 -16.20 -115.87
CA VAL A 334 -90.84 -15.31 -116.54
C VAL A 334 -90.85 -13.90 -115.92
N GLN A 335 -90.01 -13.57 -114.93
CA GLN A 335 -88.53 -13.40 -114.95
C GLN A 335 -87.99 -12.27 -115.86
N LEU A 336 -87.91 -11.05 -115.31
CA LEU A 336 -87.02 -9.95 -115.72
C LEU A 336 -86.43 -9.32 -114.43
N GLN A 337 -85.15 -9.49 -114.12
CA GLN A 337 -83.96 -8.77 -114.62
C GLN A 337 -83.71 -7.36 -114.01
N ALA A 338 -83.33 -7.37 -112.73
CA ALA A 338 -82.07 -6.85 -112.19
C ALA A 338 -81.57 -5.41 -112.51
N VAL A 339 -81.53 -4.61 -111.41
CA VAL A 339 -80.54 -3.55 -111.09
C VAL A 339 -80.56 -2.25 -111.92
N GLU A 340 -81.12 -1.20 -111.31
CA GLU A 340 -81.06 0.20 -111.77
C GLU A 340 -79.82 0.96 -111.25
N ARG A 341 -79.62 2.17 -111.80
CA ARG A 341 -78.61 3.16 -111.38
C ARG A 341 -79.28 4.35 -110.69
N ASP A 342 -78.50 5.14 -109.96
CA ASP A 342 -78.35 6.59 -110.24
C ASP A 342 -76.94 7.06 -109.75
N LYS A 343 -76.17 8.00 -110.34
CA LYS A 343 -76.41 9.30 -111.04
C LYS A 343 -76.81 10.40 -110.02
N VAL A 344 -76.42 11.69 -110.07
CA VAL A 344 -75.96 12.68 -111.07
C VAL A 344 -74.82 13.51 -110.41
N VAL A 345 -73.65 13.92 -110.94
CA VAL A 345 -73.01 14.05 -112.28
C VAL A 345 -73.16 15.44 -112.95
N GLU A 346 -72.03 16.09 -113.30
CA GLU A 346 -71.90 17.36 -114.08
C GLU A 346 -72.38 18.68 -113.40
N VAL A 347 -71.97 19.90 -113.79
CA VAL A 347 -70.63 20.45 -114.14
C VAL A 347 -70.74 22.00 -114.19
N GLY A 348 -69.66 22.74 -113.92
CA GLY A 348 -69.67 24.22 -114.02
C GLY A 348 -68.27 24.85 -113.96
N LYS A 349 -67.69 25.20 -115.11
CA LYS A 349 -66.32 25.73 -115.24
C LYS A 349 -66.22 27.24 -114.97
N LYS A 350 -64.99 27.67 -114.64
CA LYS A 350 -64.32 28.99 -114.76
C LYS A 350 -63.86 29.57 -113.40
N ASP A 351 -62.69 30.20 -113.29
CA ASP A 351 -61.54 30.25 -114.22
C ASP A 351 -60.22 30.46 -113.43
N VAL A 352 -59.08 30.34 -114.12
CA VAL A 352 -57.71 30.31 -113.58
C VAL A 352 -57.33 31.57 -112.77
N ALA A 353 -56.88 31.37 -111.52
CA ALA A 353 -55.85 32.21 -110.88
C ALA A 353 -55.13 31.48 -109.71
N ASN A 354 -53.80 31.62 -109.65
CA ASN A 354 -52.94 31.46 -108.46
C ASN A 354 -52.96 30.12 -107.67
N ILE A 355 -52.28 29.08 -108.18
CA ILE A 355 -51.65 28.04 -107.34
C ILE A 355 -50.16 27.93 -107.69
N THR A 356 -49.41 29.01 -107.42
CA THR A 356 -47.94 29.11 -107.67
C THR A 356 -47.21 29.93 -106.59
N ARG A 357 -47.62 29.80 -105.32
CA ARG A 357 -46.87 30.35 -104.16
C ARG A 357 -46.64 29.41 -102.98
N GLU A 358 -47.32 28.27 -102.91
CA GLU A 358 -47.30 27.38 -101.72
C GLU A 358 -46.29 26.22 -101.79
N ARG A 359 -45.18 26.40 -102.52
CA ARG A 359 -44.08 25.42 -102.62
C ARG A 359 -42.68 25.98 -102.32
N ILE A 360 -42.61 27.13 -101.65
CA ILE A 360 -41.34 27.74 -101.18
C ILE A 360 -41.38 28.04 -99.66
N ALA A 361 -42.56 27.96 -99.03
CA ALA A 361 -42.74 28.29 -97.62
C ALA A 361 -42.39 27.14 -96.64
N ILE A 362 -42.48 25.87 -97.08
CA ILE A 362 -42.37 24.70 -96.18
C ILE A 362 -40.90 24.32 -95.95
N ASP A 363 -40.11 24.19 -97.02
CA ASP A 363 -38.70 23.78 -96.96
C ASP A 363 -37.86 24.74 -96.09
N LYS A 364 -38.20 26.05 -96.11
CA LYS A 364 -37.48 27.07 -95.34
C LYS A 364 -37.81 27.05 -93.85
N THR A 365 -39.00 26.60 -93.44
CA THR A 365 -39.35 26.45 -92.02
C THR A 365 -38.69 25.23 -91.37
N VAL A 366 -38.49 24.13 -92.10
CA VAL A 366 -37.83 22.93 -91.56
C VAL A 366 -36.35 23.21 -91.28
N ALA A 367 -35.63 23.80 -92.24
CA ALA A 367 -34.21 24.10 -92.10
C ALA A 367 -33.89 25.04 -90.91
N ILE A 368 -34.74 26.03 -90.63
CA ILE A 368 -34.53 26.99 -89.53
C ILE A 368 -34.64 26.32 -88.16
N GLU A 369 -35.59 25.40 -87.96
CA GLU A 369 -35.71 24.69 -86.68
C GLU A 369 -34.71 23.51 -86.56
N GLU A 370 -34.23 22.92 -87.66
CA GLU A 370 -33.11 21.96 -87.62
C GLU A 370 -31.79 22.63 -87.20
N GLU A 371 -31.44 23.81 -87.73
CA GLU A 371 -30.27 24.56 -87.26
C GLU A 371 -30.40 24.94 -85.77
N ARG A 372 -31.59 25.41 -85.36
CA ARG A 372 -31.86 25.83 -83.97
C ARG A 372 -31.82 24.67 -82.97
N ILE A 373 -32.27 23.48 -83.36
CA ILE A 373 -32.13 22.26 -82.55
C ILE A 373 -30.66 21.83 -82.46
N MET A 374 -29.86 22.01 -83.52
CA MET A 374 -28.41 21.77 -83.44
C MET A 374 -27.70 22.80 -82.56
N GLU A 375 -28.02 24.09 -82.67
CA GLU A 375 -27.46 25.15 -81.80
C GLU A 375 -27.70 24.85 -80.32
N VAL A 376 -28.96 24.57 -79.94
CA VAL A 376 -29.32 24.23 -78.56
C VAL A 376 -28.63 22.94 -78.09
N ARG A 377 -28.45 21.94 -78.96
CA ARG A 377 -27.72 20.70 -78.62
C ARG A 377 -26.22 20.97 -78.40
N VAL A 378 -25.55 21.69 -79.30
CA VAL A 378 -24.13 22.02 -79.20
C VAL A 378 -23.84 22.89 -77.97
N VAL A 379 -24.67 23.90 -77.68
CA VAL A 379 -24.56 24.70 -76.46
C VAL A 379 -24.77 23.83 -75.22
N SER A 380 -25.81 22.98 -75.20
CA SER A 380 -26.08 22.08 -74.06
C SER A 380 -24.96 21.07 -73.82
N GLU A 381 -24.33 20.55 -74.87
CA GLU A 381 -23.21 19.59 -74.75
C GLU A 381 -21.94 20.29 -74.27
N ALA A 382 -21.59 21.46 -74.82
CA ALA A 382 -20.46 22.27 -74.36
C ALA A 382 -20.63 22.74 -72.91
N GLU A 383 -21.84 23.09 -72.49
CA GLU A 383 -22.13 23.55 -71.13
C GLU A 383 -22.13 22.40 -70.11
N ARG A 384 -22.62 21.21 -70.49
CA ARG A 384 -22.43 19.98 -69.70
C ARG A 384 -20.97 19.58 -69.61
N GLU A 385 -20.20 19.66 -70.69
CA GLU A 385 -18.77 19.30 -70.66
C GLU A 385 -17.98 20.28 -69.79
N LYS A 386 -18.30 21.58 -69.86
CA LYS A 386 -17.78 22.61 -68.95
C LYS A 386 -18.13 22.30 -67.50
N GLN A 387 -19.38 21.96 -67.18
CA GLN A 387 -19.76 21.54 -65.82
C GLN A 387 -19.04 20.27 -65.38
N ALA A 388 -18.91 19.25 -66.24
CA ALA A 388 -18.19 18.01 -65.93
C ALA A 388 -16.70 18.26 -65.66
N ARG A 389 -16.05 19.13 -66.45
CA ARG A 389 -14.65 19.54 -66.22
C ARG A 389 -14.48 20.34 -64.92
N VAL A 390 -15.41 21.24 -64.59
CA VAL A 390 -15.39 21.97 -63.31
C VAL A 390 -15.58 21.00 -62.13
N LEU A 391 -16.61 20.15 -62.18
CA LEU A 391 -16.91 19.21 -61.11
C LEU A 391 -15.78 18.18 -60.91
N ALA A 392 -15.14 17.72 -61.99
CA ALA A 392 -13.96 16.86 -61.92
C ALA A 392 -12.73 17.58 -61.34
N ALA A 393 -12.54 18.87 -61.65
CA ALA A 393 -11.46 19.68 -61.06
C ALA A 393 -11.72 19.97 -59.57
N GLU A 394 -12.97 20.25 -59.18
CA GLU A 394 -13.37 20.42 -57.78
C GLU A 394 -13.22 19.12 -56.98
N ALA A 395 -13.65 17.98 -57.55
CA ALA A 395 -13.47 16.66 -56.94
C ALA A 395 -11.99 16.32 -56.75
N ALA A 396 -11.14 16.49 -57.78
CA ALA A 396 -9.70 16.25 -57.67
C ALA A 396 -9.02 17.22 -56.68
N ALA A 397 -9.47 18.48 -56.60
CA ALA A 397 -8.97 19.44 -55.62
C ALA A 397 -9.39 19.08 -54.18
N GLN A 398 -10.62 18.61 -53.97
CA GLN A 398 -11.11 18.14 -52.67
C GLN A 398 -10.43 16.84 -52.25
N GLU A 399 -10.23 15.88 -53.16
CA GLU A 399 -9.49 14.65 -52.91
C GLU A 399 -8.03 14.95 -52.52
N ALA A 400 -7.34 15.80 -53.28
CA ALA A 400 -5.98 16.23 -52.96
C ALA A 400 -5.88 17.05 -51.65
N LEU A 401 -6.93 17.82 -51.30
CA LEU A 401 -7.02 18.53 -50.03
C LEU A 401 -7.20 17.53 -48.86
N VAL A 402 -8.14 16.61 -48.97
CA VAL A 402 -8.40 15.58 -47.95
C VAL A 402 -7.17 14.68 -47.77
N HIS A 403 -6.48 14.29 -48.85
CA HIS A 403 -5.26 13.50 -48.77
C HIS A 403 -4.16 14.24 -48.00
N LYS A 404 -3.92 15.52 -48.33
CA LYS A 404 -2.92 16.36 -47.63
C LYS A 404 -3.27 16.63 -46.16
N VAL A 405 -4.54 16.85 -45.85
CA VAL A 405 -5.00 17.02 -44.46
C VAL A 405 -4.81 15.71 -43.69
N LYS A 406 -5.20 14.56 -44.26
CA LYS A 406 -4.99 13.23 -43.67
C LYS A 406 -3.51 12.90 -43.46
N GLU A 407 -2.65 13.24 -44.42
CA GLU A 407 -1.19 13.07 -44.29
C GLU A 407 -0.60 13.98 -43.21
N ALA A 408 -1.09 15.23 -43.08
CA ALA A 408 -0.68 16.14 -42.02
C ALA A 408 -1.15 15.68 -40.63
N GLU A 409 -2.41 15.25 -40.49
CA GLU A 409 -2.97 14.65 -39.25
C GLU A 409 -2.21 13.37 -38.86
N ALA A 410 -1.91 12.50 -39.83
CA ALA A 410 -1.12 11.28 -39.61
C ALA A 410 0.34 11.61 -39.21
N ALA A 411 0.94 12.66 -39.79
CA ALA A 411 2.27 13.11 -39.42
C ALA A 411 2.30 13.74 -38.01
N GLU A 412 1.31 14.56 -37.65
CA GLU A 412 1.21 15.16 -36.31
C GLU A 412 0.97 14.09 -35.23
N THR A 413 0.04 13.16 -35.47
CA THR A 413 -0.23 12.06 -34.53
C THR A 413 0.97 11.13 -34.40
N ALA A 414 1.63 10.74 -35.50
CA ALA A 414 2.88 9.97 -35.43
C ALA A 414 4.02 10.71 -34.72
N ALA A 415 4.12 12.04 -34.87
CA ALA A 415 5.08 12.86 -34.13
C ALA A 415 4.76 12.92 -32.63
N ARG A 416 3.48 13.10 -32.25
CA ARG A 416 3.03 13.01 -30.85
C ARG A 416 3.33 11.64 -30.25
N HIS A 417 3.00 10.56 -30.93
CA HIS A 417 3.24 9.21 -30.43
C HIS A 417 4.74 8.93 -30.25
N ARG A 418 5.62 9.34 -31.17
CA ARG A 418 7.08 9.24 -31.02
C ARG A 418 7.63 10.12 -29.89
N ALA A 419 7.03 11.29 -29.64
CA ALA A 419 7.41 12.13 -28.51
C ALA A 419 7.04 11.46 -27.16
N VAL A 420 5.81 10.95 -27.06
CA VAL A 420 5.34 10.19 -25.89
C VAL A 420 6.17 8.94 -25.67
N GLU A 421 6.40 8.13 -26.71
CA GLU A 421 7.27 6.94 -26.70
C GLU A 421 8.65 7.26 -26.13
N ARG A 422 9.31 8.32 -26.62
CA ARG A 422 10.61 8.76 -26.09
C ARG A 422 10.55 9.19 -24.62
N THR A 423 9.52 9.92 -24.19
CA THR A 423 9.39 10.29 -22.77
C THR A 423 9.10 9.08 -21.88
N THR A 424 8.31 8.11 -22.34
CA THR A 424 8.00 6.88 -21.59
C THR A 424 9.21 5.97 -21.49
N LEU A 425 10.00 5.82 -22.57
CA LEU A 425 11.26 5.08 -22.56
C LEU A 425 12.28 5.74 -21.61
N ALA A 426 12.50 7.07 -21.72
CA ALA A 426 13.42 7.78 -20.84
C ALA A 426 13.00 7.72 -19.35
N GLN A 427 11.69 7.77 -19.06
CA GLN A 427 11.17 7.58 -17.71
C GLN A 427 11.38 6.15 -17.20
N ALA A 428 11.17 5.13 -18.05
CA ALA A 428 11.40 3.74 -17.69
C ALA A 428 12.90 3.43 -17.47
N GLU A 429 13.79 4.01 -18.28
CA GLU A 429 15.25 3.93 -18.11
C GLU A 429 15.69 4.61 -16.81
N LEU A 430 15.14 5.79 -16.49
CA LEU A 430 15.39 6.50 -15.23
C LEU A 430 14.94 5.68 -14.02
N GLU A 431 13.73 5.11 -14.05
CA GLU A 431 13.20 4.28 -12.97
C GLU A 431 13.94 2.94 -12.81
N ALA A 432 14.38 2.33 -13.91
CA ALA A 432 15.23 1.14 -13.85
C ALA A 432 16.58 1.47 -13.20
N ALA A 433 17.21 2.58 -13.60
CA ALA A 433 18.49 3.02 -13.04
C ALA A 433 18.39 3.39 -11.55
N THR A 434 17.33 4.04 -11.10
CA THR A 434 17.12 4.30 -9.66
C THR A 434 16.89 3.02 -8.87
N ARG A 435 16.06 2.08 -9.36
CA ARG A 435 15.85 0.78 -8.69
C ARG A 435 17.12 -0.06 -8.64
N GLU A 436 17.96 -0.04 -9.67
CA GLU A 436 19.27 -0.72 -9.65
C GLU A 436 20.25 -0.06 -8.66
N ALA A 437 20.24 1.28 -8.56
CA ALA A 437 21.03 2.01 -7.57
C ALA A 437 20.56 1.74 -6.13
N GLU A 438 19.24 1.70 -5.89
CA GLU A 438 18.66 1.33 -4.60
C GLU A 438 18.97 -0.12 -4.23
N ALA A 439 18.84 -1.06 -5.17
CA ALA A 439 19.21 -2.47 -4.96
C ALA A 439 20.71 -2.60 -4.61
N LYS A 440 21.60 -1.90 -5.31
CA LYS A 440 23.03 -1.84 -4.97
C LYS A 440 23.28 -1.22 -3.60
N ARG A 441 22.51 -0.20 -3.18
CA ARG A 441 22.63 0.39 -1.84
C ARG A 441 22.17 -0.59 -0.76
N VAL A 442 21.04 -1.26 -0.94
CA VAL A 442 20.52 -2.28 -0.01
C VAL A 442 21.47 -3.46 0.10
N LEU A 443 22.06 -3.93 -1.02
CA LEU A 443 23.10 -4.96 -0.99
C LEU A 443 24.36 -4.49 -0.25
N ALA A 444 24.82 -3.25 -0.48
CA ALA A 444 25.97 -2.70 0.23
C ALA A 444 25.70 -2.50 1.74
N ASP A 445 24.49 -2.10 2.12
CA ASP A 445 24.07 -1.98 3.52
C ASP A 445 23.88 -3.36 4.18
N GLY A 446 23.44 -4.37 3.42
CA GLY A 446 23.41 -5.78 3.84
C GLY A 446 24.79 -6.37 4.09
N VAL A 447 25.75 -6.17 3.17
CA VAL A 447 27.14 -6.62 3.34
C VAL A 447 27.82 -5.93 4.54
N LYS A 448 27.52 -4.66 4.83
CA LYS A 448 27.96 -4.01 6.07
C LYS A 448 27.37 -4.69 7.31
N ALA A 449 26.08 -5.06 7.28
CA ALA A 449 25.43 -5.73 8.40
C ALA A 449 26.02 -7.14 8.64
N GLU A 450 26.27 -7.92 7.59
CA GLU A 450 26.94 -9.22 7.67
C GLU A 450 28.37 -9.10 8.22
N GLN A 451 29.14 -8.10 7.79
CA GLN A 451 30.49 -7.84 8.30
C GLN A 451 30.51 -7.27 9.73
N ALA A 452 29.45 -6.58 10.16
CA ALA A 452 29.31 -6.07 11.52
C ALA A 452 28.77 -7.11 12.52
N ALA A 453 28.06 -8.13 12.06
CA ALA A 453 27.44 -9.14 12.92
C ALA A 453 28.42 -9.86 13.89
N PRO A 454 29.65 -10.25 13.49
CA PRO A 454 30.62 -10.83 14.43
C PRO A 454 31.02 -9.84 15.53
N GLY A 455 31.30 -8.58 15.17
CA GLY A 455 31.70 -7.55 16.13
C GLY A 455 30.57 -7.17 17.11
N LEU A 456 29.31 -7.20 16.65
CA LEU A 456 28.15 -7.00 17.51
C LEU A 456 27.94 -8.19 18.48
N ALA A 457 28.20 -9.42 18.03
CA ALA A 457 28.19 -10.59 18.92
C ALA A 457 29.28 -10.51 20.00
N ASP A 458 30.51 -10.16 19.63
CA ASP A 458 31.63 -9.97 20.58
C ASP A 458 31.34 -8.87 21.62
N VAL A 459 30.64 -7.79 21.22
CA VAL A 459 30.20 -6.72 22.15
C VAL A 459 29.10 -7.23 23.08
N GLN A 460 28.09 -7.94 22.57
CA GLN A 460 27.00 -8.49 23.40
C GLN A 460 27.51 -9.55 24.41
N VAL A 461 28.50 -10.36 24.02
CA VAL A 461 29.18 -11.28 24.96
C VAL A 461 29.88 -10.50 26.07
N ARG A 462 30.64 -9.45 25.74
CA ARG A 462 31.30 -8.60 26.74
C ARG A 462 30.34 -7.84 27.65
N GLU A 463 29.20 -7.38 27.14
CA GLU A 463 28.15 -6.77 27.97
C GLU A 463 27.49 -7.79 28.91
N ALA A 464 27.28 -9.02 28.45
CA ALA A 464 26.77 -10.11 29.28
C ALA A 464 27.79 -10.54 30.36
N GLU A 465 29.07 -10.62 30.03
CA GLU A 465 30.18 -10.85 30.97
C GLU A 465 30.28 -9.72 32.01
N ALA A 466 30.22 -8.45 31.59
CA ALA A 466 30.22 -7.30 32.48
C ALA A 466 29.04 -7.32 33.46
N GLN A 467 27.83 -7.64 32.98
CA GLN A 467 26.65 -7.81 33.86
C GLN A 467 26.76 -9.05 34.77
N ALA A 468 27.45 -10.11 34.36
CA ALA A 468 27.70 -11.27 35.22
C ALA A 468 28.66 -10.91 36.35
N ILE A 469 29.75 -10.16 36.03
CA ILE A 469 30.70 -9.63 37.01
C ILE A 469 30.02 -8.65 37.98
N GLU A 470 29.16 -7.75 37.49
CA GLU A 470 28.37 -6.85 38.34
C GLU A 470 27.47 -7.62 39.31
N LYS A 471 26.70 -8.61 38.81
CA LYS A 471 25.82 -9.45 39.63
C LYS A 471 26.59 -10.30 40.65
N GLN A 472 27.78 -10.78 40.28
CA GLN A 472 28.68 -11.47 41.21
C GLN A 472 29.22 -10.51 42.28
N GLY A 473 29.68 -9.32 41.91
CA GLY A 473 30.14 -8.30 42.85
C GLY A 473 29.06 -7.86 43.84
N VAL A 474 27.80 -7.72 43.39
CA VAL A 474 26.64 -7.44 44.26
C VAL A 474 26.32 -8.62 45.19
N ALA A 475 26.50 -9.87 44.74
CA ALA A 475 26.36 -11.05 45.59
C ALA A 475 27.47 -11.13 46.65
N GLU A 476 28.72 -10.87 46.28
CA GLU A 476 29.87 -10.81 47.19
C GLU A 476 29.74 -9.67 48.20
N ALA A 477 29.27 -8.49 47.78
CA ALA A 477 28.96 -7.37 48.67
C ALA A 477 27.92 -7.74 49.74
N ARG A 478 26.83 -8.42 49.36
CA ARG A 478 25.82 -8.92 50.32
C ARG A 478 26.37 -9.97 51.28
N VAL A 479 27.30 -10.82 50.82
CA VAL A 479 28.01 -11.78 51.69
C VAL A 479 28.96 -11.05 52.65
N ILE A 480 29.56 -9.92 52.24
CA ILE A 480 30.37 -9.06 53.10
C ILE A 480 29.51 -8.34 54.14
N GLU A 481 28.36 -7.78 53.78
CA GLU A 481 27.41 -7.17 54.72
C GLU A 481 26.91 -8.19 55.76
N ALA A 482 26.52 -9.39 55.34
CA ALA A 482 26.11 -10.46 56.24
C ALA A 482 27.23 -10.87 57.22
N LYS A 483 28.48 -10.92 56.76
CA LYS A 483 29.66 -11.19 57.62
C LYS A 483 30.00 -10.01 58.54
N ALA A 484 29.74 -8.77 58.12
CA ALA A 484 29.93 -7.59 58.96
C ALA A 484 28.88 -7.52 60.09
N ALA A 485 27.62 -7.83 59.78
CA ALA A 485 26.56 -7.95 60.78
C ALA A 485 26.84 -9.03 61.84
N ALA A 486 27.40 -10.17 61.43
CA ALA A 486 27.83 -11.22 62.35
C ALA A 486 28.99 -10.76 63.27
N ARG A 487 30.01 -10.07 62.72
CA ARG A 487 31.19 -9.61 63.47
C ARG A 487 30.87 -8.61 64.58
N LEU A 488 29.79 -7.82 64.46
CA LEU A 488 29.36 -6.89 65.52
C LEU A 488 28.95 -7.59 66.83
N VAL A 489 28.68 -8.90 66.80
CA VAL A 489 28.31 -9.70 67.99
C VAL A 489 29.54 -10.29 68.70
N GLU A 490 30.68 -10.41 68.01
CA GLU A 490 31.88 -11.10 68.52
C GLU A 490 32.90 -10.19 69.25
N GLY A 491 32.71 -8.87 69.22
CA GLY A 491 33.64 -7.85 69.74
C GLY A 491 33.89 -7.84 71.25
N THR A 492 33.45 -8.87 71.98
CA THR A 492 33.83 -9.13 73.39
C THR A 492 35.06 -10.03 73.52
N ASN A 493 35.52 -10.66 72.43
CA ASN A 493 36.62 -11.64 72.44
C ASN A 493 37.93 -11.17 71.77
N ASP A 494 38.01 -9.93 71.29
CA ASP A 494 39.13 -9.41 70.47
C ASP A 494 40.52 -9.49 71.13
N ALA A 495 40.59 -9.62 72.46
CA ALA A 495 41.84 -9.77 73.20
C ALA A 495 42.68 -11.01 72.81
N ARG A 496 42.10 -12.00 72.12
CA ARG A 496 42.80 -13.26 71.75
C ARG A 496 43.26 -13.35 70.28
N VAL A 497 42.65 -12.59 69.37
CA VAL A 497 42.85 -12.74 67.91
C VAL A 497 44.12 -12.01 67.41
N LEU A 498 44.65 -11.06 68.18
CA LEU A 498 45.84 -10.28 67.83
C LEU A 498 47.09 -11.16 67.57
N ALA A 499 47.18 -12.33 68.21
CA ALA A 499 48.31 -13.25 68.08
C ALA A 499 48.31 -14.04 66.76
N GLU A 500 47.14 -14.49 66.30
CA GLU A 500 47.01 -15.33 65.09
C GLU A 500 47.19 -14.50 63.81
N ARG A 501 46.83 -13.21 63.85
CA ARG A 501 46.87 -12.31 62.68
C ARG A 501 48.27 -12.14 62.09
N MET A 502 49.32 -12.18 62.89
CA MET A 502 50.71 -12.05 62.41
C MET A 502 51.25 -13.32 61.72
N ALA A 503 50.60 -14.48 61.87
CA ALA A 503 51.02 -15.71 61.19
C ALA A 503 50.52 -15.78 59.73
N ALA A 504 49.31 -15.26 59.46
CA ALA A 504 48.65 -15.41 58.17
C ALA A 504 49.23 -14.53 57.04
N GLU A 505 49.74 -13.33 57.35
CA GLU A 505 50.28 -12.40 56.34
C GLU A 505 51.57 -12.92 55.68
N ALA A 506 52.31 -13.81 56.35
CA ALA A 506 53.54 -14.39 55.80
C ALA A 506 53.29 -15.46 54.71
N GLU A 507 52.16 -16.17 54.74
CA GLU A 507 51.90 -17.29 53.82
C GLU A 507 51.20 -16.84 52.51
N GLY A 508 50.45 -15.73 52.54
CA GLY A 508 49.73 -15.22 51.38
C GLY A 508 50.64 -14.69 50.26
N THR A 509 51.68 -13.94 50.65
CA THR A 509 52.59 -13.27 49.70
C THR A 509 53.38 -14.25 48.83
N ALA A 510 53.76 -15.42 49.37
CA ALA A 510 54.47 -16.46 48.64
C ALA A 510 53.64 -17.07 47.49
N LYS A 511 52.36 -17.38 47.75
CA LYS A 511 51.46 -17.98 46.75
C LYS A 511 51.08 -17.00 45.64
N GLN A 512 50.97 -15.71 45.97
CA GLN A 512 50.65 -14.66 45.00
C GLN A 512 51.77 -14.47 43.95
N GLY A 513 53.04 -14.64 44.34
CA GLY A 513 54.18 -14.61 43.41
C GLY A 513 54.15 -15.73 42.37
N GLN A 514 53.77 -16.95 42.77
CA GLN A 514 53.70 -18.10 41.86
C GLN A 514 52.54 -18.00 40.86
N ALA A 515 51.37 -17.52 41.30
CA ALA A 515 50.22 -17.32 40.41
C ALA A 515 50.49 -16.26 39.32
N ASN A 516 51.15 -15.15 39.70
CA ASN A 516 51.46 -14.07 38.76
C ASN A 516 52.44 -14.51 37.66
N ALA A 517 53.43 -15.35 37.98
CA ALA A 517 54.38 -15.87 36.98
C ALA A 517 53.65 -16.68 35.88
N ALA A 518 52.79 -17.63 36.26
CA ALA A 518 52.04 -18.47 35.32
C ALA A 518 51.08 -17.64 34.44
N SER A 519 50.46 -16.59 34.99
CA SER A 519 49.58 -15.70 34.20
C SER A 519 50.34 -14.85 33.17
N VAL A 520 51.55 -14.38 33.50
CA VAL A 520 52.41 -13.64 32.56
C VAL A 520 52.93 -14.56 31.45
N GLU A 521 53.27 -15.82 31.76
CA GLU A 521 53.67 -16.82 30.76
C GLU A 521 52.51 -17.21 29.82
N ALA A 522 51.29 -17.34 30.37
CA ALA A 522 50.08 -17.59 29.57
C ALA A 522 49.72 -16.42 28.63
N VAL A 523 49.84 -15.16 29.10
CA VAL A 523 49.61 -13.97 28.26
C VAL A 523 50.70 -13.84 27.21
N GLY A 524 51.98 -13.94 27.59
CA GLY A 524 53.10 -13.84 26.64
C GLY A 524 53.08 -14.91 25.55
N SER A 525 52.67 -16.15 25.88
CA SER A 525 52.49 -17.21 24.89
C SER A 525 51.24 -17.01 24.01
N ALA A 526 50.16 -16.40 24.52
CA ALA A 526 49.01 -16.00 23.70
C ALA A 526 49.38 -14.88 22.71
N GLU A 527 50.05 -13.82 23.18
CA GLU A 527 50.51 -12.70 22.35
C GLU A 527 51.54 -13.14 21.30
N ALA A 528 52.46 -14.04 21.65
CA ALA A 528 53.37 -14.66 20.70
C ALA A 528 52.63 -15.44 19.61
N ASN A 529 51.63 -16.26 19.97
CA ASN A 529 50.84 -17.02 19.00
C ASN A 529 49.98 -16.12 18.09
N VAL A 530 49.41 -15.02 18.61
CA VAL A 530 48.71 -14.01 17.81
C VAL A 530 49.68 -13.31 16.85
N THR A 531 50.87 -12.94 17.33
CA THR A 531 51.91 -12.29 16.52
C THR A 531 52.42 -13.22 15.41
N VAL A 532 52.68 -14.49 15.71
CA VAL A 532 53.05 -15.50 14.70
C VAL A 532 51.96 -15.65 13.64
N LYS A 533 50.68 -15.81 14.05
CA LYS A 533 49.56 -15.93 13.11
C LYS A 533 49.38 -14.67 12.24
N LYS A 534 49.59 -13.48 12.80
CA LYS A 534 49.56 -12.22 12.06
C LYS A 534 50.70 -12.17 11.04
N LEU A 535 51.93 -12.49 11.44
CA LEU A 535 53.10 -12.48 10.56
C LEU A 535 53.00 -13.55 9.45
N THR A 536 52.43 -14.73 9.70
CA THR A 536 52.18 -15.71 8.63
C THR A 536 51.07 -15.28 7.69
N ALA A 537 50.00 -14.66 8.19
CA ALA A 537 48.93 -14.10 7.33
C ALA A 537 49.43 -12.93 6.47
N GLU A 538 50.29 -12.06 7.03
CA GLU A 538 50.96 -10.98 6.30
C GLU A 538 51.96 -11.54 5.27
N ALA A 539 52.72 -12.58 5.61
CA ALA A 539 53.62 -13.26 4.68
C ALA A 539 52.87 -13.96 3.52
N GLU A 540 51.78 -14.69 3.79
CA GLU A 540 50.95 -15.27 2.74
C GLU A 540 50.28 -14.20 1.87
N GLY A 541 49.79 -13.11 2.47
CA GLY A 541 49.23 -11.98 1.75
C GLY A 541 50.25 -11.29 0.85
N LEU A 542 51.49 -11.14 1.31
CA LEU A 542 52.61 -10.64 0.51
C LEU A 542 52.97 -11.60 -0.62
N THR A 543 53.12 -12.90 -0.36
CA THR A 543 53.41 -13.91 -1.40
C THR A 543 52.36 -13.88 -2.51
N ARG A 544 51.06 -13.95 -2.16
CA ARG A 544 49.96 -13.87 -3.13
C ARG A 544 49.93 -12.52 -3.88
N LYS A 545 50.33 -11.42 -3.23
CA LYS A 545 50.47 -10.11 -3.88
C LYS A 545 51.66 -10.08 -4.86
N PHE A 546 52.79 -10.71 -4.53
CA PHE A 546 53.94 -10.82 -5.43
C PHE A 546 53.66 -11.74 -6.62
N GLU A 547 52.97 -12.87 -6.42
CA GLU A 547 52.47 -13.75 -7.50
C GLU A 547 51.53 -12.99 -8.45
N ALA A 548 50.59 -12.21 -7.90
CA ALA A 548 49.71 -11.35 -8.69
C ALA A 548 50.49 -10.27 -9.47
N ILE A 549 51.46 -9.61 -8.84
CA ILE A 549 52.35 -8.63 -9.51
C ILE A 549 53.18 -9.28 -10.61
N ASP A 550 53.65 -10.52 -10.43
CA ASP A 550 54.45 -11.18 -11.48
C ASP A 550 53.61 -11.61 -12.69
N SER A 551 52.32 -11.86 -12.48
CA SER A 551 51.35 -12.10 -13.57
C SER A 551 51.04 -10.85 -14.42
N LEU A 552 51.43 -9.65 -13.97
CA LEU A 552 51.22 -8.39 -14.71
C LEU A 552 52.29 -8.17 -15.78
N SER A 553 51.84 -7.65 -16.94
CA SER A 553 52.71 -7.18 -18.02
C SER A 553 53.56 -5.98 -17.57
N VAL A 554 54.73 -5.78 -18.21
CA VAL A 554 55.72 -4.77 -17.81
C VAL A 554 55.14 -3.36 -17.67
N ASN A 555 54.22 -2.96 -18.56
CA ASN A 555 53.56 -1.64 -18.50
C ASN A 555 52.49 -1.54 -17.39
N ALA A 556 51.84 -2.64 -17.03
CA ALA A 556 50.92 -2.66 -15.89
C ALA A 556 51.68 -2.68 -14.56
N ARG A 557 52.81 -3.41 -14.52
CA ARG A 557 53.72 -3.50 -13.37
C ARG A 557 54.32 -2.14 -13.02
N SER A 558 54.87 -1.42 -14.01
CA SER A 558 55.44 -0.07 -13.78
C SER A 558 54.38 0.97 -13.40
N HIS A 559 53.15 0.86 -13.90
CA HIS A 559 52.04 1.71 -13.46
C HIS A 559 51.63 1.43 -12.01
N GLU A 560 51.55 0.17 -11.58
CA GLU A 560 51.27 -0.17 -10.17
C GLU A 560 52.43 0.13 -9.23
N GLU A 561 53.69 -0.02 -9.66
CA GLU A 561 54.87 0.45 -8.90
C GLU A 561 54.81 1.98 -8.69
N PHE A 562 54.50 2.74 -9.73
CA PHE A 562 54.27 4.19 -9.62
C PHE A 562 53.10 4.52 -8.70
N ARG A 563 51.94 3.84 -8.85
CA ARG A 563 50.78 4.02 -7.98
C ARG A 563 51.10 3.73 -6.52
N MET A 564 51.77 2.62 -6.23
CA MET A 564 52.18 2.23 -4.88
C MET A 564 53.22 3.21 -4.29
N SER A 565 54.11 3.79 -5.10
CA SER A 565 55.01 4.86 -4.63
C SER A 565 54.24 6.12 -4.22
N LEU A 566 53.26 6.56 -5.02
CA LEU A 566 52.40 7.70 -4.69
C LEU A 566 51.55 7.44 -3.43
N GLU A 567 51.01 6.22 -3.32
CA GLU A 567 50.22 5.78 -2.17
C GLU A 567 51.08 5.70 -0.88
N THR A 568 52.33 5.23 -0.99
CA THR A 568 53.31 5.24 0.11
C THR A 568 53.71 6.67 0.50
N HIS A 569 53.96 7.56 -0.46
CA HIS A 569 54.25 8.96 -0.18
C HIS A 569 53.07 9.69 0.46
N LEU A 570 51.83 9.38 0.06
CA LEU A 570 50.61 9.89 0.68
C LEU A 570 50.49 9.41 2.13
N GLN A 571 50.73 8.12 2.41
CA GLN A 571 50.74 7.59 3.78
C GLN A 571 51.83 8.24 4.64
N GLN A 572 53.06 8.42 4.11
CA GLN A 572 54.14 9.13 4.81
C GLN A 572 53.78 10.60 5.08
N ALA A 573 53.15 11.28 4.12
CA ALA A 573 52.68 12.65 4.30
C ALA A 573 51.62 12.73 5.41
N LEU A 574 50.57 11.90 5.35
CA LEU A 574 49.50 11.85 6.35
C LEU A 574 50.04 11.50 7.75
N ALA A 575 50.92 10.52 7.88
CA ALA A 575 51.55 10.17 9.15
C ALA A 575 52.44 11.30 9.71
N SER A 576 53.11 12.06 8.83
CA SER A 576 53.88 13.25 9.26
C SER A 576 52.97 14.42 9.67
N ILE A 577 51.78 14.53 9.07
CA ILE A 577 50.77 15.53 9.43
C ILE A 577 50.08 15.18 10.76
N SER A 578 49.77 13.89 11.01
CA SER A 578 49.24 13.47 12.32
C SER A 578 50.27 13.66 13.43
N ALA A 579 51.51 13.19 13.23
CA ALA A 579 52.59 13.45 14.19
C ALA A 579 52.82 14.96 14.43
N GLY A 580 52.75 15.79 13.38
CA GLY A 580 52.81 17.24 13.49
C GLY A 580 51.64 17.85 14.28
N LYS A 581 50.41 17.36 14.08
CA LYS A 581 49.22 17.76 14.82
C LYS A 581 49.32 17.39 16.30
N ASP A 582 49.76 16.17 16.60
CA ASP A 582 49.82 15.68 17.98
C ASP A 582 50.95 16.38 18.76
N VAL A 583 52.10 16.61 18.12
CA VAL A 583 53.17 17.48 18.65
C VAL A 583 52.69 18.93 18.82
N ALA A 584 51.86 19.46 17.92
CA ALA A 584 51.28 20.79 18.08
C ALA A 584 50.28 20.86 19.24
N LYS A 585 49.49 19.80 19.48
CA LYS A 585 48.58 19.69 20.63
C LYS A 585 49.36 19.65 21.94
N GLU A 586 50.34 18.75 22.08
CA GLU A 586 51.15 18.63 23.28
C GLU A 586 51.91 19.93 23.58
N ASN A 587 52.53 20.55 22.57
CA ASN A 587 53.17 21.86 22.75
C ASN A 587 52.17 22.95 23.15
N ALA A 588 50.94 22.95 22.62
CA ALA A 588 49.90 23.89 23.02
C ALA A 588 49.42 23.66 24.46
N GLU A 589 49.29 22.41 24.92
CA GLU A 589 48.92 22.08 26.30
C GLU A 589 50.05 22.37 27.30
N VAL A 590 51.31 22.16 26.91
CA VAL A 590 52.50 22.58 27.68
C VAL A 590 52.58 24.12 27.77
N ILE A 591 52.43 24.84 26.66
CA ILE A 591 52.45 26.32 26.63
C ILE A 591 51.26 26.88 27.44
N ALA A 592 50.05 26.33 27.28
CA ALA A 592 48.89 26.75 28.06
C ALA A 592 49.08 26.50 29.55
N SER A 593 49.67 25.37 29.94
CA SER A 593 49.98 25.05 31.34
C SER A 593 51.08 25.96 31.91
N ALA A 594 52.11 26.26 31.12
CA ALA A 594 53.17 27.20 31.49
C ALA A 594 52.61 28.62 31.69
N LEU A 595 51.80 29.12 30.77
CA LEU A 595 51.15 30.44 30.87
C LEU A 595 50.16 30.52 32.04
N ARG A 596 49.40 29.44 32.30
CA ARG A 596 48.44 29.36 33.41
C ARG A 596 49.11 29.40 34.79
N ASN A 597 50.38 28.97 34.87
CA ASN A 597 51.18 28.98 36.08
C ASN A 597 52.20 30.15 36.15
N ALA A 598 52.32 30.96 35.08
CA ALA A 598 53.24 32.08 35.02
C ALA A 598 52.59 33.36 35.56
N ASN A 599 53.18 33.92 36.62
CA ASN A 599 52.73 35.20 37.19
C ASN A 599 53.39 36.36 36.43
N ILE A 600 52.74 36.83 35.35
CA ILE A 600 53.30 37.85 34.43
C ILE A 600 52.96 39.25 34.93
N ASP A 601 53.93 39.92 35.55
CA ASP A 601 53.80 41.31 36.03
C ASP A 601 54.34 42.28 34.97
N LEU A 602 53.44 42.94 34.23
CA LEU A 602 53.77 43.71 33.03
C LEU A 602 54.15 45.17 33.36
N VAL A 603 55.32 45.36 33.97
CA VAL A 603 55.86 46.70 34.27
C VAL A 603 56.13 47.46 32.96
N GLY A 604 55.47 48.61 32.78
CA GLY A 604 55.38 49.31 31.50
C GLY A 604 56.71 49.84 30.95
N GLY A 605 57.06 49.42 29.73
CA GLY A 605 58.28 49.84 29.03
C GLY A 605 58.32 49.41 27.56
N ASP A 606 57.67 50.19 26.70
CA ASP A 606 57.63 50.10 25.23
C ASP A 606 56.95 48.84 24.62
N GLY A 607 56.31 49.00 23.45
CA GLY A 607 55.37 48.05 22.87
C GLY A 607 55.98 46.76 22.28
N GLY A 608 57.30 46.74 22.09
CA GLY A 608 58.00 45.66 21.39
C GLY A 608 57.90 44.28 22.04
N LEU A 609 57.64 44.20 23.35
CA LEU A 609 57.59 42.93 24.09
C LEU A 609 56.36 42.07 23.68
N PHE A 610 55.20 42.69 23.46
CA PHE A 610 54.01 41.99 22.96
C PHE A 610 54.16 41.59 21.49
N GLU A 611 54.81 42.41 20.67
CA GLU A 611 55.06 42.08 19.26
C GLU A 611 56.12 40.98 19.09
N ALA A 612 57.16 40.96 19.92
CA ALA A 612 58.13 39.87 19.98
C ALA A 612 57.47 38.55 20.43
N PHE A 613 56.62 38.61 21.45
CA PHE A 613 55.86 37.46 21.94
C PHE A 613 54.91 36.90 20.87
N SER A 614 54.12 37.77 20.22
CA SER A 614 53.20 37.33 19.14
C SER A 614 53.94 36.83 17.90
N LYS A 615 55.09 37.44 17.54
CA LYS A 615 55.97 36.90 16.49
C LYS A 615 56.49 35.51 16.85
N SER A 616 56.96 35.29 18.08
CA SER A 616 57.44 33.98 18.53
C SER A 616 56.34 32.89 18.51
N LEU A 617 55.08 33.28 18.77
CA LEU A 617 53.93 32.38 18.65
C LEU A 617 53.54 32.09 17.18
N SER A 618 53.73 33.07 16.28
CA SER A 618 53.38 32.95 14.85
C SER A 618 54.38 32.15 14.01
N LEU A 619 55.66 32.11 14.38
CA LEU A 619 56.76 31.56 13.56
C LEU A 619 57.10 30.10 13.90
N GLY A 620 56.09 29.33 14.31
CA GLY A 620 56.15 27.89 14.62
C GLY A 620 55.92 26.98 13.40
N LYS A 621 56.82 27.02 12.41
CA LYS A 621 56.88 26.08 11.25
C LYS A 621 55.62 25.96 10.36
N ALA A 622 55.35 26.96 9.53
CA ALA A 622 54.38 26.86 8.42
C ALA A 622 54.98 26.47 7.05
N VAL A 623 56.30 26.58 6.85
CA VAL A 623 56.94 26.55 5.50
C VAL A 623 57.86 25.35 5.26
N GLU A 624 58.45 24.78 6.32
CA GLU A 624 59.55 23.79 6.20
C GLU A 624 59.09 22.37 5.80
N GLY A 625 57.79 22.08 5.91
CA GLY A 625 57.25 20.72 5.70
C GLY A 625 57.15 20.24 4.24
N LEU A 626 57.08 21.16 3.26
CA LEU A 626 56.78 20.82 1.86
C LEU A 626 58.00 20.85 0.92
N ALA A 627 59.00 21.69 1.19
CA ALA A 627 60.12 21.92 0.27
C ALA A 627 61.16 20.78 0.23
N GLY A 628 61.23 19.94 1.28
CA GLY A 628 62.33 19.00 1.50
C GLY A 628 62.05 17.52 1.21
N LYS A 629 60.84 17.13 0.76
CA LYS A 629 60.42 15.70 0.74
C LYS A 629 59.82 15.17 -0.56
N SER A 630 59.71 15.97 -1.62
CA SER A 630 59.22 15.49 -2.93
C SER A 630 60.08 16.04 -4.07
N PRO A 631 60.78 15.18 -4.84
CA PRO A 631 61.53 15.61 -6.02
C PRO A 631 60.63 16.29 -7.07
N ILE A 632 59.36 15.86 -7.17
CA ILE A 632 58.38 16.42 -8.12
C ILE A 632 57.99 17.85 -7.73
N VAL A 633 57.87 18.13 -6.42
CA VAL A 633 57.63 19.50 -5.93
C VAL A 633 58.86 20.39 -6.14
N GLN A 634 60.08 19.85 -6.01
CA GLN A 634 61.31 20.59 -6.32
C GLN A 634 61.48 20.87 -7.82
N ASP A 635 61.11 19.93 -8.69
CA ASP A 635 61.10 20.13 -10.15
C ASP A 635 60.06 21.19 -10.57
N LEU A 636 58.85 21.17 -9.99
CA LEU A 636 57.83 22.21 -10.22
C LEU A 636 58.27 23.59 -9.69
N MET A 637 58.84 23.65 -8.49
CA MET A 637 59.31 24.91 -7.89
C MET A 637 60.52 25.49 -8.63
N SER A 638 61.48 24.66 -9.07
CA SER A 638 62.63 25.13 -9.83
C SER A 638 62.23 25.66 -11.21
N ARG A 639 61.32 24.97 -11.93
CA ARG A 639 60.79 25.39 -13.23
C ARG A 639 59.97 26.68 -13.20
N TYR A 640 59.31 26.99 -12.07
CA TYR A 640 58.41 28.15 -11.96
C TYR A 640 58.99 29.34 -11.19
N LEU A 641 59.92 29.11 -10.25
CA LEU A 641 60.48 30.16 -9.36
C LEU A 641 62.01 30.30 -9.44
N GLY A 642 62.72 29.45 -10.19
CA GLY A 642 64.12 29.70 -10.59
C GLY A 642 65.18 29.67 -9.49
N VAL A 643 64.89 29.14 -8.30
CA VAL A 643 65.85 29.02 -7.19
C VAL A 643 66.55 27.66 -7.22
N THR A 644 67.88 27.66 -7.27
CA THR A 644 68.72 26.45 -7.18
C THR A 644 68.95 26.02 -5.72
N ALA A 645 68.89 24.71 -5.45
CA ALA A 645 69.09 24.14 -4.12
C ALA A 645 70.57 23.84 -3.80
N VAL A 646 70.87 23.68 -2.51
CA VAL A 646 72.20 23.30 -1.96
C VAL A 646 72.12 21.89 -1.38
N GLU A 647 73.16 21.07 -1.58
CA GLU A 647 73.20 19.69 -1.09
C GLU A 647 73.37 19.55 0.43
N PRO A 648 72.68 18.59 1.09
CA PRO A 648 72.92 18.21 2.47
C PRO A 648 73.96 17.06 2.59
N ALA A 649 74.81 17.12 3.62
CA ALA A 649 75.82 16.10 3.90
C ALA A 649 75.26 14.83 4.60
N PRO A 650 75.88 13.64 4.40
CA PRO A 650 75.36 12.38 4.93
C PRO A 650 75.56 12.20 6.46
N ALA A 651 74.53 11.69 7.13
CA ALA A 651 74.55 11.41 8.57
C ALA A 651 75.22 10.06 8.90
N LYS A 652 75.89 9.99 10.06
CA LYS A 652 76.50 8.75 10.59
C LYS A 652 75.56 8.04 11.57
N LEU A 653 75.50 6.72 11.49
CA LEU A 653 74.91 5.85 12.51
C LEU A 653 75.93 5.54 13.62
N PRO A 654 75.60 5.68 14.91
CA PRO A 654 76.37 5.10 16.01
C PRO A 654 76.02 3.61 16.20
N GLY A 655 77.02 2.76 16.45
CA GLY A 655 76.86 1.30 16.50
C GLY A 655 76.50 0.72 17.88
N HIS A 656 76.11 -0.56 17.90
CA HIS A 656 75.96 -1.32 19.15
C HIS A 656 77.31 -1.58 19.83
N GLY A 657 77.40 -1.24 21.11
CA GLY A 657 78.48 -1.69 21.99
C GLY A 657 78.16 -3.05 22.61
N ALA A 658 79.20 -3.84 22.93
CA ALA A 658 79.05 -5.14 23.57
C ALA A 658 79.18 -5.05 25.10
N GLY A 659 78.33 -5.80 25.81
CA GLY A 659 78.49 -6.20 27.21
C GLY A 659 77.87 -7.59 27.33
N GLU A 660 78.67 -8.66 27.36
CA GLU A 660 79.36 -9.20 28.54
C GLU A 660 78.47 -10.21 29.28
N ARG A 661 78.82 -11.50 29.15
CA ARG A 661 78.08 -12.63 29.73
C ARG A 661 78.84 -13.19 30.92
N VAL A 662 78.20 -13.19 32.09
CA VAL A 662 78.65 -13.94 33.27
C VAL A 662 77.54 -14.90 33.70
N ALA A 663 77.90 -16.17 33.83
CA ALA A 663 77.07 -17.19 34.44
C ALA A 663 77.90 -17.90 35.54
N PRO A 664 77.25 -18.42 36.58
CA PRO A 664 77.79 -19.58 37.28
C PRO A 664 76.80 -20.74 37.40
N ALA A 665 77.40 -21.92 37.59
CA ALA A 665 76.85 -23.27 37.53
C ALA A 665 75.69 -23.63 38.47
N ILE A 666 75.05 -24.75 38.12
CA ILE A 666 74.18 -25.60 38.94
C ILE A 666 74.99 -26.27 40.09
N PRO A 667 74.33 -26.94 41.05
CA PRO A 667 74.36 -28.42 40.97
C PRO A 667 73.03 -29.12 41.31
N ASP A 668 72.87 -30.34 40.79
CA ASP A 668 71.71 -31.22 41.00
C ASP A 668 71.63 -31.87 42.39
N ALA A 669 70.41 -32.05 42.88
CA ALA A 669 69.97 -33.18 43.71
C ALA A 669 68.42 -33.28 43.67
N GLY A 670 67.79 -34.46 43.64
CA GLY A 670 68.38 -35.80 43.60
C GLY A 670 67.50 -36.92 44.18
N ALA A 671 66.20 -36.96 43.85
CA ALA A 671 65.28 -38.07 44.13
C ALA A 671 64.04 -37.97 43.22
#